data_AF-A0A3M2APG9-F1
#
_entry.id   AF-A0A3M2APG9-F1
#
_cell.length_a   1.000
_cell.length_b   1.000
_cell.length_c   1.000
_cell.angle_alpha   90.00
_cell.angle_beta   90.00
_cell.angle_gamma   90.00
#
_symmetry.space_group_name_H-M   'P 1'
#
loop_
_entity.id
_entity.type
_entity.pdbx_description
1 polymer ?
#
loop_
_entity_poly.entity_id
_entity_poly.type
_entity_poly.pdbx_seq_one_letter_code
_entity_poly.pdbx_strand_id
1 'polypeptide(L)'
;MRRRFRAPPRLSTTMRRTSGLLLALGLLGMLPACGGSTSAGVVTRAGNFRLALCSLGCGGGTCAVNQIATNQDIVFTFNDDVDPATVSFSTISVVEVANGSTPPGEFLVSGRKVIFRPQLIENEAGIQFGFDEGANYRVTLLASPESSVVRSVIGRPNLTPISCVVSTSGIIDLVPGRPRVEITPNGDDPPTTSEFDIVMVFNDLMQKDQLVDPVTGDSPSVSVSVVDDSQPSGTVVVKVPGTFSVEFDQNALLTTLRFHPLAPFPGGMGGLRNLRVDFSSQIADIANNFLANPGANLVPLPDRTSQNGSFVESFDDGLMEDPDGSTAGLWNGVAGAVDSGYDPVAGVHKGGGSGILGVFEPSEDFVFSTDSQDMVTITGETVTITDGVFMFERIHIPAGVTVSATGSKPLRLYSRGACVIEGVLDLSGAAAPANFGKYFPRFDERLDDPVTGTSESTGGVFEFEAQGGEPGAGNCSGGAGGRGGKAWYVLDGVRDPGEPPGEPDYYDENLTSWVEGQVDPVNNPPDPNRFLAAALPTTGRWISVHGRPGQGVGAAPTGGDPELNYAQLAGERALGAGMGSWAWPPLTDAIPDAGFTTLTPIKSHFDSVSGTWEHYARHRARGGGGGGYWTEGEQGNAFVAGSVDPLLNLLPAPVNDPANGIWEFNDFLDLDAHGGGGTPDAAGGAYTLPPGIETLDPDQGLLLGGAGGGGAGCSRHGSYHDGGFRPDGLIDTFRDCDGAGGGAGGGALQIQAGGRFSLSGLVTVEGGAGGDSEFMLQLPYTDPAAILLGPPGDAGGGGGSGGAILLQTSGTLTVAPDAFRLDGGRGGKGSAGNHGGAGGAGVMRFETPTGSESLATLQGMVSPDVSVDLAPIGSPGQPNVAVLQASMPGPTGDVGVFNGNASGVVSSWFAPTNDILLLDFTGYRIQVRYDNGTGPQTITYDGDDLSPEPSTTPGTTPIWVAFQVGWGPPGASEPIAETIGDWVVPGYGTTLGGMPELRSNLARMVRFQIVFDHDQIAALIGSSPGAFFRVEEVSLDWVGE
;
A
#
# COMPACT_ATOMS: atom_id res chain seq x y z
N MET A 1 21.89 43.08 -46.16
CA MET A 1 21.99 44.57 -46.11
C MET A 1 22.05 44.95 -44.63
N ARG A 2 23.02 45.73 -44.12
CA ARG A 2 23.05 47.22 -44.02
C ARG A 2 21.75 47.81 -43.42
N ARG A 3 21.75 48.69 -42.40
CA ARG A 3 22.83 49.26 -41.54
C ARG A 3 22.20 50.05 -40.36
N ARG A 4 22.87 50.04 -39.18
CA ARG A 4 23.13 51.11 -38.17
C ARG A 4 22.25 52.38 -38.17
N PHE A 5 21.79 52.92 -37.04
CA PHE A 5 22.51 53.68 -35.96
C PHE A 5 21.48 54.07 -34.85
N ARG A 6 21.76 54.67 -33.66
CA ARG A 6 22.97 55.27 -33.01
C ARG A 6 22.82 55.25 -31.46
N ALA A 7 23.88 55.61 -30.73
CA ALA A 7 23.91 56.04 -29.31
C ALA A 7 24.95 57.20 -29.17
N PRO A 8 25.29 57.79 -27.99
CA PRO A 8 24.66 57.86 -26.65
C PRO A 8 24.50 59.35 -26.19
N PRO A 9 24.42 59.65 -24.87
CA PRO A 9 25.49 60.47 -24.28
C PRO A 9 26.07 59.95 -22.93
N ARG A 10 27.16 60.57 -22.46
CA ARG A 10 27.91 60.27 -21.21
C ARG A 10 27.62 61.31 -20.11
N LEU A 11 27.79 60.93 -18.83
CA LEU A 11 28.32 61.66 -17.64
C LEU A 11 27.76 60.96 -16.39
N SER A 12 28.49 60.20 -15.56
CA SER A 12 29.63 60.47 -14.66
C SER A 12 29.24 60.65 -13.18
N THR A 13 29.92 59.88 -12.32
CA THR A 13 30.32 60.20 -10.93
C THR A 13 29.28 60.37 -9.81
N THR A 14 29.52 59.59 -8.74
CA THR A 14 29.36 59.91 -7.30
C THR A 14 27.97 60.19 -6.70
N MET A 15 27.47 59.18 -5.99
CA MET A 15 27.29 59.14 -4.51
C MET A 15 26.88 60.44 -3.75
N ARG A 16 25.91 60.25 -2.84
CA ARG A 16 25.34 61.21 -1.84
C ARG A 16 24.38 62.24 -2.47
N ARG A 17 23.26 62.57 -1.81
CA ARG A 17 23.27 63.46 -0.63
C ARG A 17 21.90 63.64 0.05
N THR A 18 21.95 63.72 1.40
CA THR A 18 21.28 64.70 2.31
C THR A 18 19.73 64.73 2.38
N SER A 19 19.09 65.07 3.50
CA SER A 19 19.40 66.12 4.50
C SER A 19 18.82 65.71 5.87
N GLY A 20 19.31 66.13 7.05
CA GLY A 20 19.55 67.48 7.59
C GLY A 20 18.73 67.59 8.91
N LEU A 21 18.93 68.51 9.87
CA LEU A 21 19.84 69.65 10.07
C LEU A 21 19.73 70.08 11.58
N LEU A 22 20.63 70.98 12.05
CA LEU A 22 20.62 71.85 13.26
C LEU A 22 21.65 71.43 14.35
N LEU A 23 22.74 72.19 14.57
CA LEU A 23 22.93 73.44 15.37
C LEU A 23 23.03 73.16 16.90
N ALA A 24 23.91 73.77 17.72
CA ALA A 24 24.97 74.76 17.49
C ALA A 24 26.05 74.77 18.64
N LEU A 25 27.08 75.60 18.47
CA LEU A 25 28.24 75.90 19.35
C LEU A 25 27.96 76.08 20.87
N GLY A 26 28.99 75.81 21.69
CA GLY A 26 29.12 76.33 23.07
C GLY A 26 30.55 76.26 23.64
N LEU A 27 31.28 77.38 23.66
CA LEU A 27 32.64 77.53 24.20
C LEU A 27 32.63 77.85 25.71
N LEU A 28 33.54 77.27 26.51
CA LEU A 28 34.20 77.76 27.75
C LEU A 28 34.97 76.56 28.38
N GLY A 29 36.04 76.67 29.18
CA GLY A 29 36.85 77.81 29.61
C GLY A 29 37.57 77.55 30.95
N MET A 30 38.92 77.61 30.95
CA MET A 30 39.84 77.75 32.11
C MET A 30 40.34 76.50 32.91
N LEU A 31 41.62 76.63 33.29
CA LEU A 31 42.52 75.80 34.13
C LEU A 31 42.17 75.91 35.64
N PRO A 32 42.66 75.06 36.60
CA PRO A 32 44.05 74.58 36.70
C PRO A 32 44.37 73.19 37.32
N ALA A 33 45.66 72.80 37.21
CA ALA A 33 46.52 71.95 38.08
C ALA A 33 45.87 70.83 38.96
N CYS A 34 46.38 69.60 38.96
CA CYS A 34 47.66 69.28 39.63
C CYS A 34 48.19 67.85 39.32
N GLY A 35 49.53 67.69 39.33
CA GLY A 35 50.27 66.47 39.70
C GLY A 35 49.88 65.08 39.16
N GLY A 36 50.62 64.57 38.17
CA GLY A 36 50.57 63.16 37.77
C GLY A 36 51.71 62.78 36.81
N SER A 37 52.80 62.22 37.35
CA SER A 37 54.08 61.92 36.69
C SER A 37 54.03 61.58 35.19
N THR A 38 54.71 62.39 34.38
CA THR A 38 55.23 61.94 33.08
C THR A 38 56.34 60.91 33.27
N SER A 39 55.95 59.65 33.51
CA SER A 39 56.78 58.53 33.10
C SER A 39 56.75 58.51 31.58
N ALA A 40 57.73 59.18 30.96
CA ALA A 40 58.08 58.95 29.57
C ALA A 40 58.60 57.51 29.46
N GLY A 41 57.65 56.58 29.35
CA GLY A 41 57.87 55.21 28.96
C GLY A 41 58.42 55.22 27.55
N VAL A 42 59.74 55.40 27.44
CA VAL A 42 60.50 54.94 26.29
C VAL A 42 60.15 53.48 26.15
N VAL A 43 59.23 53.17 25.24
CA VAL A 43 59.04 51.80 24.77
C VAL A 43 60.39 51.44 24.18
N THR A 44 61.16 50.68 24.95
CA THR A 44 62.44 50.13 24.55
C THR A 44 62.17 49.08 23.48
N ARG A 45 61.80 49.55 22.28
CA ARG A 45 61.67 48.73 21.08
C ARG A 45 62.93 47.89 21.01
N ALA A 46 62.76 46.59 21.11
CA ALA A 46 63.89 45.68 21.22
C ALA A 46 64.85 45.93 20.05
N GLY A 47 66.16 45.89 20.29
CA GLY A 47 67.15 46.11 19.23
C GLY A 47 66.94 45.17 18.02
N ASN A 48 66.39 43.98 18.30
CA ASN A 48 66.09 42.92 17.36
C ASN A 48 64.60 42.54 17.42
N PHE A 49 63.99 42.25 16.27
CA PHE A 49 62.63 41.71 16.17
C PHE A 49 62.66 40.18 16.28
N ARG A 50 61.83 39.61 17.14
CA ARG A 50 61.78 38.16 17.39
C ARG A 50 60.45 37.73 18.01
N LEU A 51 60.12 36.46 17.82
CA LEU A 51 59.07 35.80 18.60
C LEU A 51 59.37 35.92 20.11
N ALA A 52 58.38 36.32 20.88
CA ALA A 52 58.45 36.46 22.34
C ALA A 52 57.73 35.31 23.06
N LEU A 53 56.59 34.86 22.52
CA LEU A 53 55.76 33.76 23.02
C LEU A 53 54.95 33.17 21.85
N CYS A 54 54.52 31.92 21.94
CA CYS A 54 53.43 31.40 21.10
C CYS A 54 52.49 30.51 21.92
N SER A 55 51.26 30.26 21.42
CA SER A 55 50.29 29.35 22.08
C SER A 55 50.82 27.92 22.22
N LEU A 56 51.70 27.48 21.31
CA LEU A 56 52.35 26.17 21.34
C LEU A 56 53.55 26.07 22.32
N GLY A 57 53.75 27.07 23.20
CA GLY A 57 54.85 27.07 24.17
C GLY A 57 56.24 27.16 23.52
N CYS A 58 56.39 27.99 22.49
CA CYS A 58 57.62 28.08 21.68
C CYS A 58 58.87 28.46 22.48
N GLY A 59 59.93 27.67 22.36
CA GLY A 59 61.23 27.91 22.99
C GLY A 59 62.34 27.07 22.35
N GLY A 60 63.55 27.62 22.27
CA GLY A 60 64.72 26.89 21.75
C GLY A 60 64.68 26.47 20.27
N GLY A 61 63.71 26.97 19.49
CA GLY A 61 63.46 26.56 18.10
C GLY A 61 62.34 25.52 17.93
N THR A 62 61.78 25.01 19.02
CA THR A 62 60.71 23.99 19.02
C THR A 62 59.47 24.48 19.77
N CYS A 63 58.41 23.68 19.77
CA CYS A 63 57.19 23.88 20.56
C CYS A 63 57.20 22.94 21.77
N ALA A 64 56.63 23.37 22.89
CA ALA A 64 56.46 22.54 24.09
C ALA A 64 55.10 21.83 24.12
N VAL A 65 54.09 22.42 23.46
CA VAL A 65 52.80 21.79 23.21
C VAL A 65 52.90 20.98 21.93
N ASN A 66 52.54 19.70 22.00
CA ASN A 66 52.54 18.75 20.90
C ASN A 66 51.14 18.29 20.49
N GLN A 67 50.08 18.72 21.19
CA GLN A 67 48.69 18.41 20.87
C GLN A 67 47.82 19.68 20.95
N ILE A 68 46.93 19.87 19.98
CA ILE A 68 45.97 21.00 19.89
C ILE A 68 44.57 20.48 19.50
N ALA A 69 43.53 21.27 19.72
CA ALA A 69 42.19 20.97 19.19
C ALA A 69 42.06 21.35 17.69
N THR A 70 41.13 20.74 16.97
CA THR A 70 40.91 20.91 15.52
C THR A 70 40.45 22.32 15.12
N ASN A 71 39.81 23.03 16.04
CA ASN A 71 39.40 24.43 15.89
C ASN A 71 40.29 25.43 16.66
N GLN A 72 41.48 25.03 17.11
CA GLN A 72 42.33 25.87 17.98
C GLN A 72 43.18 26.90 17.22
N ASP A 73 43.02 28.18 17.57
CA ASP A 73 43.88 29.28 17.12
C ASP A 73 45.38 29.06 17.47
N ILE A 74 46.27 29.16 16.47
CA ILE A 74 47.72 29.18 16.69
C ILE A 74 48.22 30.63 16.75
N VAL A 75 48.62 31.08 17.93
CA VAL A 75 48.98 32.48 18.20
C VAL A 75 50.49 32.64 18.33
N PHE A 76 51.09 33.48 17.49
CA PHE A 76 52.48 33.94 17.59
C PHE A 76 52.50 35.38 18.12
N THR A 77 53.15 35.61 19.26
CA THR A 77 53.30 36.95 19.86
C THR A 77 54.75 37.41 19.75
N PHE A 78 54.98 38.51 19.04
CA PHE A 78 56.29 39.09 18.82
C PHE A 78 56.64 40.18 19.87
N ASN A 79 57.91 40.56 19.93
CA ASN A 79 58.40 41.58 20.87
C ASN A 79 58.25 43.03 20.40
N ASP A 80 57.76 43.25 19.18
CA ASP A 80 57.44 44.54 18.56
C ASP A 80 56.22 44.35 17.64
N ASP A 81 55.63 45.44 17.13
CA ASP A 81 54.40 45.38 16.33
C ASP A 81 54.69 44.83 14.92
N VAL A 82 53.84 43.91 14.45
CA VAL A 82 54.00 43.13 13.20
C VAL A 82 53.48 43.92 12.00
N ASP A 83 54.18 43.83 10.86
CA ASP A 83 53.67 44.30 9.56
C ASP A 83 52.75 43.24 8.93
N PRO A 84 51.42 43.48 8.81
CA PRO A 84 50.49 42.51 8.24
C PRO A 84 50.83 42.10 6.81
N ALA A 85 51.47 42.98 6.02
CA ALA A 85 51.85 42.68 4.64
C ALA A 85 52.98 41.63 4.53
N THR A 86 53.58 41.22 5.66
CA THR A 86 54.65 40.21 5.73
C THR A 86 54.20 38.87 6.30
N VAL A 87 52.91 38.74 6.61
CA VAL A 87 52.31 37.51 7.13
C VAL A 87 51.62 36.76 6.00
N SER A 88 52.03 35.51 5.78
CA SER A 88 51.40 34.58 4.82
C SER A 88 51.87 33.15 5.09
N PHE A 89 51.28 32.17 4.43
CA PHE A 89 51.78 30.78 4.44
C PHE A 89 53.24 30.63 3.97
N SER A 90 53.80 31.63 3.26
CA SER A 90 55.21 31.65 2.85
C SER A 90 56.17 32.16 3.94
N THR A 91 55.67 32.74 5.03
CA THR A 91 56.47 33.24 6.17
C THR A 91 56.15 32.51 7.48
N ILE A 92 54.93 31.95 7.58
CA ILE A 92 54.48 31.02 8.62
C ILE A 92 53.82 29.83 7.91
N SER A 93 54.55 28.72 7.73
CA SER A 93 54.02 27.52 7.09
C SER A 93 53.31 26.65 8.12
N VAL A 94 52.09 26.24 7.80
CA VAL A 94 51.37 25.15 8.49
C VAL A 94 51.06 24.12 7.40
N VAL A 95 51.61 22.91 7.54
CA VAL A 95 51.43 21.84 6.55
C VAL A 95 51.26 20.48 7.21
N GLU A 96 50.34 19.67 6.72
CA GLU A 96 50.15 18.31 7.21
C GLU A 96 51.35 17.42 6.85
N VAL A 97 51.80 16.59 7.79
CA VAL A 97 53.01 15.77 7.62
C VAL A 97 52.79 14.59 6.66
N ALA A 98 51.55 14.07 6.54
CA ALA A 98 51.28 12.89 5.72
C ALA A 98 51.19 13.20 4.21
N ASN A 99 50.52 14.29 3.83
CA ASN A 99 50.26 14.64 2.42
C ASN A 99 50.87 16.00 1.98
N GLY A 100 51.39 16.82 2.91
CA GLY A 100 51.96 18.14 2.61
C GLY A 100 50.93 19.25 2.34
N SER A 101 49.64 19.00 2.57
CA SER A 101 48.56 19.98 2.38
C SER A 101 48.64 21.11 3.39
N THR A 102 48.12 22.29 3.04
CA THR A 102 47.93 23.41 3.99
C THR A 102 46.49 23.35 4.52
N PRO A 103 46.27 23.32 5.84
CA PRO A 103 44.93 23.34 6.43
C PRO A 103 44.21 24.65 6.08
N PRO A 104 42.92 24.61 5.70
CA PRO A 104 42.12 25.82 5.47
C PRO A 104 42.08 26.74 6.69
N GLY A 105 42.37 28.01 6.49
CA GLY A 105 42.45 28.99 7.56
C GLY A 105 43.10 30.29 7.10
N GLU A 106 43.00 31.30 7.95
CA GLU A 106 43.52 32.65 7.67
C GLU A 106 44.45 33.18 8.76
N PHE A 107 45.21 34.23 8.42
CA PHE A 107 46.09 34.91 9.36
C PHE A 107 45.54 36.28 9.78
N LEU A 108 45.11 36.39 11.03
CA LEU A 108 44.67 37.63 11.65
C LEU A 108 45.84 38.31 12.38
N VAL A 109 46.11 39.58 12.07
CA VAL A 109 47.23 40.34 12.65
C VAL A 109 46.71 41.45 13.56
N SER A 110 47.02 41.38 14.85
CA SER A 110 46.56 42.32 15.87
C SER A 110 47.74 42.83 16.70
N GLY A 111 48.29 43.97 16.30
CA GLY A 111 49.44 44.62 16.92
C GLY A 111 50.70 43.73 16.87
N ARG A 112 51.00 43.05 17.98
CA ARG A 112 52.15 42.12 18.11
C ARG A 112 51.79 40.67 17.87
N LYS A 113 50.51 40.36 17.72
CA LYS A 113 50.00 39.00 17.56
C LYS A 113 49.74 38.70 16.08
N VAL A 114 50.16 37.52 15.66
CA VAL A 114 49.69 36.85 14.45
C VAL A 114 48.93 35.61 14.91
N ILE A 115 47.69 35.47 14.49
CA ILE A 115 46.82 34.34 14.82
C ILE A 115 46.56 33.61 13.52
N PHE A 116 46.94 32.33 13.44
CA PHE A 116 46.37 31.43 12.43
C PHE A 116 45.07 30.88 12.99
N ARG A 117 43.95 31.20 12.31
CA ARG A 117 42.62 30.70 12.64
C ARG A 117 42.22 29.61 11.63
N PRO A 118 42.01 28.36 12.09
CA PRO A 118 41.42 27.33 11.24
C PRO A 118 40.03 27.78 10.76
N GLN A 119 39.74 27.60 9.48
CA GLN A 119 38.43 27.93 8.93
C GLN A 119 37.40 26.88 9.34
N LEU A 120 36.20 27.30 9.76
CA LEU A 120 35.05 26.41 9.87
C LEU A 120 34.46 26.20 8.46
N ILE A 121 34.37 24.94 8.03
CA ILE A 121 33.91 24.50 6.71
C ILE A 121 32.63 23.69 6.90
N GLU A 122 31.62 23.99 6.11
CA GLU A 122 30.37 23.23 6.07
C GLU A 122 30.45 22.16 4.97
N ASN A 123 30.03 20.93 5.27
CA ASN A 123 29.88 19.86 4.29
C ASN A 123 28.62 19.00 4.62
N GLU A 124 28.29 18.02 3.78
CA GLU A 124 27.11 17.16 3.94
C GLU A 124 27.15 16.26 5.20
N ALA A 125 28.30 16.16 5.88
CA ALA A 125 28.50 15.44 7.14
C ALA A 125 28.60 16.40 8.36
N GLY A 126 28.21 17.67 8.19
CA GLY A 126 28.15 18.69 9.23
C GLY A 126 29.32 19.68 9.20
N ILE A 127 29.76 20.10 10.39
CA ILE A 127 30.84 21.08 10.55
C ILE A 127 32.22 20.38 10.58
N GLN A 128 33.06 20.69 9.60
CA GLN A 128 34.49 20.36 9.60
C GLN A 128 35.32 21.60 9.98
N PHE A 129 36.44 21.39 10.67
CA PHE A 129 37.38 22.45 11.00
C PHE A 129 38.61 22.41 10.09
N GLY A 130 39.32 23.53 10.00
CA GLY A 130 40.50 23.68 9.15
C GLY A 130 41.62 22.66 9.44
N PHE A 131 41.69 22.12 10.66
CA PHE A 131 42.50 20.95 10.96
C PHE A 131 41.66 19.67 11.03
N ASP A 132 42.15 18.60 10.40
CA ASP A 132 41.55 17.27 10.46
C ASP A 132 41.83 16.59 11.82
N GLU A 133 40.88 15.79 12.31
CA GLU A 133 41.02 15.04 13.58
C GLU A 133 42.09 13.94 13.46
N GLY A 134 42.98 13.84 14.45
CA GLY A 134 44.06 12.86 14.49
C GLY A 134 45.25 13.14 13.57
N ALA A 135 45.18 14.19 12.73
CA ALA A 135 46.24 14.57 11.81
C ALA A 135 47.47 15.16 12.54
N ASN A 136 48.59 15.27 11.81
CA ASN A 136 49.84 15.82 12.34
C ASN A 136 50.28 17.00 11.47
N TYR A 137 50.25 18.22 12.01
CA TYR A 137 50.64 19.43 11.28
C TYR A 137 52.01 19.92 11.72
N ARG A 138 52.90 20.13 10.74
CA ARG A 138 54.18 20.81 10.92
C ARG A 138 53.97 22.31 10.85
N VAL A 139 54.28 22.99 11.95
CA VAL A 139 54.23 24.45 12.09
C VAL A 139 55.66 24.99 12.00
N THR A 140 55.90 25.88 11.04
CA THR A 140 57.22 26.47 10.78
C THR A 140 57.14 27.99 10.68
N LEU A 141 57.85 28.70 11.55
CA LEU A 141 58.04 30.15 11.49
C LEU A 141 59.45 30.44 10.95
N LEU A 142 59.53 31.12 9.81
CA LEU A 142 60.80 31.44 9.14
C LEU A 142 61.54 32.61 9.81
N ALA A 143 62.87 32.61 9.71
CA ALA A 143 63.76 33.59 10.33
C ALA A 143 65.01 33.94 9.51
N SER A 144 65.56 35.13 9.74
CA SER A 144 66.78 35.61 9.07
C SER A 144 67.93 34.60 9.22
N PRO A 145 68.63 34.21 8.13
CA PRO A 145 68.81 34.94 6.88
C PRO A 145 67.81 34.62 5.74
N GLU A 146 66.72 33.91 6.02
CA GLU A 146 65.70 33.60 4.99
C GLU A 146 65.06 34.89 4.43
N SER A 147 64.71 34.88 3.14
CA SER A 147 64.18 36.06 2.43
C SER A 147 62.75 36.40 2.85
N SER A 148 61.94 35.36 3.08
CA SER A 148 60.50 35.42 3.33
C SER A 148 60.23 35.20 4.81
N VAL A 149 60.33 36.27 5.60
CA VAL A 149 60.16 36.23 7.06
C VAL A 149 59.19 37.31 7.51
N VAL A 150 58.46 37.03 8.59
CA VAL A 150 57.63 38.04 9.27
C VAL A 150 58.52 39.21 9.70
N ARG A 151 58.03 40.44 9.51
CA ARG A 151 58.74 41.67 9.89
C ARG A 151 57.92 42.51 10.86
N SER A 152 58.60 43.38 11.60
CA SER A 152 57.90 44.46 12.30
C SER A 152 57.48 45.58 11.33
N VAL A 153 56.59 46.47 11.76
CA VAL A 153 56.13 47.66 11.01
C VAL A 153 57.28 48.58 10.55
N ILE A 154 58.48 48.43 11.13
CA ILE A 154 59.72 49.15 10.71
C ILE A 154 60.70 48.26 9.92
N GLY A 155 60.22 47.16 9.33
CA GLY A 155 60.95 46.32 8.37
C GLY A 155 61.97 45.32 8.95
N ARG A 156 62.10 45.23 10.28
CA ARG A 156 63.08 44.33 10.93
C ARG A 156 62.66 42.86 10.78
N PRO A 157 63.52 41.96 10.28
CA PRO A 157 63.18 40.55 10.10
C PRO A 157 63.12 39.79 11.43
N ASN A 158 62.27 38.77 11.52
CA ASN A 158 62.23 37.84 12.64
C ASN A 158 63.58 37.10 12.76
N LEU A 159 64.10 37.00 13.99
CA LEU A 159 65.34 36.26 14.30
C LEU A 159 65.11 34.92 15.03
N THR A 160 63.87 34.55 15.37
CA THR A 160 63.57 33.28 16.05
C THR A 160 62.88 32.32 15.08
N PRO A 161 63.58 31.30 14.54
CA PRO A 161 62.92 30.23 13.81
C PRO A 161 62.13 29.35 14.78
N ILE A 162 61.05 28.75 14.31
CA ILE A 162 60.37 27.63 14.97
C ILE A 162 60.12 26.56 13.92
N SER A 163 60.35 25.30 14.27
CA SER A 163 59.84 24.15 13.53
C SER A 163 59.40 23.07 14.51
N CYS A 164 58.12 22.72 14.51
CA CYS A 164 57.57 21.67 15.38
C CYS A 164 56.44 20.93 14.67
N VAL A 165 56.02 19.79 15.23
CA VAL A 165 54.83 19.04 14.80
C VAL A 165 53.84 19.01 15.95
N VAL A 166 52.57 19.26 15.66
CA VAL A 166 51.45 19.15 16.59
C VAL A 166 50.45 18.13 16.04
N SER A 167 49.94 17.26 16.90
CA SER A 167 48.82 16.38 16.59
C SER A 167 47.50 17.05 16.95
N THR A 168 46.50 16.97 16.09
CA THR A 168 45.17 17.54 16.33
C THR A 168 44.25 16.50 16.95
N SER A 169 43.56 16.84 18.05
CA SER A 169 42.46 16.01 18.56
C SER A 169 41.50 16.78 19.47
N GLY A 170 40.21 16.55 19.26
CA GLY A 170 39.11 17.16 19.99
C GLY A 170 38.82 18.59 19.56
N ILE A 171 37.75 19.16 20.13
CA ILE A 171 37.26 20.51 19.87
C ILE A 171 37.44 21.32 21.16
N ILE A 172 37.86 22.59 21.05
CA ILE A 172 37.86 23.53 22.17
C ILE A 172 36.61 24.41 22.13
N ASP A 173 35.97 24.55 23.28
CA ASP A 173 34.95 25.56 23.54
C ASP A 173 35.59 26.96 23.46
N LEU A 174 35.16 27.78 22.49
CA LEU A 174 35.68 29.12 22.26
C LEU A 174 34.96 30.20 23.10
N VAL A 175 33.78 29.91 23.65
CA VAL A 175 33.00 30.81 24.51
C VAL A 175 32.62 30.07 25.81
N PRO A 176 33.58 29.86 26.74
CA PRO A 176 33.46 28.88 27.82
C PRO A 176 32.15 28.92 28.62
N GLY A 177 31.31 27.90 28.45
CA GLY A 177 30.09 27.74 29.24
C GLY A 177 28.93 27.12 28.46
N ARG A 178 27.70 27.39 28.91
CA ARG A 178 26.48 26.99 28.17
C ARG A 178 26.03 28.16 27.30
N PRO A 179 25.73 27.96 26.00
CA PRO A 179 25.25 29.02 25.13
C PRO A 179 23.88 29.53 25.59
N ARG A 180 23.52 30.74 25.16
CA ARG A 180 22.24 31.41 25.38
C ARG A 180 21.73 31.95 24.05
N VAL A 181 20.41 31.88 23.88
CA VAL A 181 19.71 32.51 22.76
C VAL A 181 19.00 33.77 23.22
N GLU A 182 19.11 34.84 22.43
CA GLU A 182 18.29 36.05 22.51
C GLU A 182 17.44 36.17 21.24
N ILE A 183 16.20 36.65 21.37
CA ILE A 183 15.22 36.69 20.28
C ILE A 183 14.83 38.14 20.00
N THR A 184 14.64 38.48 18.73
CA THR A 184 14.10 39.76 18.27
C THR A 184 13.14 39.52 17.10
N PRO A 185 11.93 40.10 17.08
CA PRO A 185 11.35 40.97 18.11
C PRO A 185 10.99 40.22 19.41
N ASN A 186 10.68 40.95 20.48
CA ASN A 186 10.36 40.40 21.79
C ASN A 186 9.45 41.37 22.60
N GLY A 187 9.28 41.13 23.91
CA GLY A 187 8.43 41.98 24.77
C GLY A 187 8.92 43.42 24.98
N ASP A 188 10.24 43.66 24.90
CA ASP A 188 10.84 45.00 25.06
C ASP A 188 10.96 45.75 23.71
N ASP A 189 11.09 45.01 22.60
CA ASP A 189 11.08 45.51 21.21
C ASP A 189 10.03 44.76 20.38
N PRO A 190 8.72 45.07 20.54
CA PRO A 190 7.64 44.37 19.85
C PRO A 190 7.51 44.81 18.38
N PRO A 191 7.03 43.91 17.49
CA PRO A 191 6.87 44.23 16.08
C PRO A 191 5.79 45.27 15.85
N THR A 192 5.99 46.14 14.86
CA THR A 192 5.01 47.16 14.44
C THR A 192 4.18 46.77 13.22
N THR A 193 4.51 45.65 12.58
CA THR A 193 3.84 45.09 11.40
C THR A 193 3.62 43.59 11.60
N SER A 194 2.63 43.00 10.93
CA SER A 194 2.43 41.54 10.91
C SER A 194 3.50 40.82 10.10
N GLU A 195 4.18 41.52 9.19
CA GLU A 195 5.29 41.00 8.37
C GLU A 195 6.62 41.34 9.06
N PHE A 196 7.32 40.32 9.57
CA PHE A 196 8.66 40.39 10.16
C PHE A 196 9.31 39.00 10.21
N ASP A 197 10.64 38.97 10.33
CA ASP A 197 11.39 37.74 10.64
C ASP A 197 11.55 37.58 12.15
N ILE A 198 11.60 36.34 12.65
CA ILE A 198 12.07 36.05 14.01
C ILE A 198 13.58 35.78 13.93
N VAL A 199 14.37 36.65 14.54
CA VAL A 199 15.84 36.55 14.62
C VAL A 199 16.23 35.98 15.97
N MET A 200 17.04 34.93 15.98
CA MET A 200 17.47 34.18 17.15
C MET A 200 19.00 34.16 17.17
N VAL A 201 19.59 34.97 18.04
CA VAL A 201 21.05 35.12 18.15
C VAL A 201 21.55 34.30 19.32
N PHE A 202 22.36 33.30 19.01
CA PHE A 202 23.10 32.52 20.00
C PHE A 202 24.45 33.19 20.25
N ASN A 203 24.85 33.31 21.52
CA ASN A 203 26.11 33.94 21.92
C ASN A 203 27.35 33.02 21.72
N ASP A 204 27.24 32.01 20.87
CA ASP A 204 28.26 30.99 20.60
C ASP A 204 28.08 30.39 19.18
N LEU A 205 29.02 29.55 18.75
CA LEU A 205 28.95 28.73 17.54
C LEU A 205 28.18 27.43 17.81
N MET A 206 27.02 27.28 17.18
CA MET A 206 26.08 26.18 17.40
C MET A 206 26.26 25.02 16.40
N GLN A 207 25.73 23.85 16.73
CA GLN A 207 25.66 22.73 15.77
C GLN A 207 24.59 23.02 14.71
N LYS A 208 25.02 23.23 13.46
CA LYS A 208 24.16 23.63 12.33
C LYS A 208 22.96 22.71 12.14
N ASP A 209 23.23 21.42 12.09
CA ASP A 209 22.25 20.38 11.74
C ASP A 209 21.18 20.16 12.82
N GLN A 210 21.44 20.66 14.04
CA GLN A 210 20.41 20.75 15.08
C GLN A 210 19.46 21.92 14.84
N LEU A 211 19.93 23.03 14.24
CA LEU A 211 19.16 24.26 14.10
C LEU A 211 18.35 24.32 12.80
N VAL A 212 18.83 23.75 11.70
CA VAL A 212 18.15 23.80 10.40
C VAL A 212 18.51 22.59 9.53
N ASP A 213 17.52 22.02 8.86
CA ASP A 213 17.71 21.09 7.73
C ASP A 213 18.02 21.91 6.46
N PRO A 214 19.20 21.76 5.84
CA PRO A 214 19.59 22.56 4.67
C PRO A 214 18.86 22.18 3.38
N VAL A 215 18.13 21.07 3.35
CA VAL A 215 17.36 20.58 2.19
C VAL A 215 15.92 21.09 2.25
N THR A 216 15.24 20.96 3.40
CA THR A 216 13.83 21.38 3.52
C THR A 216 13.68 22.83 3.99
N GLY A 217 14.66 23.36 4.74
CA GLY A 217 14.56 24.64 5.43
C GLY A 217 13.74 24.58 6.73
N ASP A 218 13.37 23.39 7.21
CA ASP A 218 12.76 23.22 8.54
C ASP A 218 13.81 23.29 9.66
N SER A 219 13.34 23.34 10.92
CA SER A 219 14.18 23.13 12.09
C SER A 219 13.73 21.87 12.85
N PRO A 220 14.64 20.93 13.18
CA PRO A 220 14.30 19.77 14.01
C PRO A 220 14.27 20.08 15.51
N SER A 221 14.71 21.27 15.93
CA SER A 221 14.86 21.63 17.35
C SER A 221 14.22 22.97 17.76
N VAL A 222 13.76 23.76 16.80
CA VAL A 222 13.06 25.04 17.04
C VAL A 222 11.70 25.02 16.35
N SER A 223 10.64 25.41 17.05
CA SER A 223 9.31 25.56 16.44
C SER A 223 8.70 26.91 16.75
N VAL A 224 8.02 27.50 15.76
CA VAL A 224 7.26 28.74 15.90
C VAL A 224 5.78 28.40 15.80
N SER A 225 5.00 28.84 16.79
CA SER A 225 3.56 28.63 16.86
C SER A 225 2.84 29.90 17.29
N VAL A 226 1.61 30.10 16.84
CA VAL A 226 0.66 31.04 17.43
C VAL A 226 0.06 30.40 18.67
N VAL A 227 -0.03 31.15 19.75
CA VAL A 227 -0.77 30.81 20.97
C VAL A 227 -1.91 31.81 21.11
N ASP A 228 -3.15 31.33 21.20
CA ASP A 228 -4.36 32.14 21.30
C ASP A 228 -5.15 31.76 22.58
N ASP A 229 -5.18 32.70 23.54
CA ASP A 229 -5.91 32.59 24.80
C ASP A 229 -7.32 33.22 24.73
N SER A 230 -7.79 33.65 23.56
CA SER A 230 -9.11 34.28 23.41
C SER A 230 -10.28 33.29 23.38
N GLN A 231 -10.01 32.01 23.17
CA GLN A 231 -11.04 31.03 22.87
C GLN A 231 -11.76 30.49 24.14
N PRO A 232 -13.10 30.33 24.13
CA PRO A 232 -13.85 29.86 25.30
C PRO A 232 -13.48 28.46 25.79
N SER A 233 -12.92 27.63 24.89
CA SER A 233 -12.45 26.27 25.16
C SER A 233 -11.08 26.20 25.84
N GLY A 234 -10.35 27.32 25.92
CA GLY A 234 -9.00 27.42 26.48
C GLY A 234 -7.95 27.81 25.45
N THR A 235 -6.68 27.73 25.83
CA THR A 235 -5.54 28.09 24.97
C THR A 235 -5.43 27.19 23.74
N VAL A 236 -5.51 27.76 22.54
CA VAL A 236 -5.23 27.09 21.27
C VAL A 236 -3.78 27.36 20.86
N VAL A 237 -3.08 26.36 20.31
CA VAL A 237 -1.70 26.48 19.84
C VAL A 237 -1.57 25.90 18.43
N VAL A 238 -1.19 26.72 17.45
CA VAL A 238 -1.09 26.32 16.04
C VAL A 238 0.28 26.66 15.46
N LYS A 239 0.94 25.69 14.81
CA LYS A 239 2.26 25.88 14.18
C LYS A 239 2.20 26.93 13.07
N VAL A 240 3.20 27.81 12.99
CA VAL A 240 3.35 28.76 11.87
C VAL A 240 4.24 28.14 10.79
N PRO A 241 3.80 28.06 9.52
CA PRO A 241 4.66 27.63 8.42
C PRO A 241 5.64 28.74 8.02
N GLY A 242 6.89 28.36 7.77
CA GLY A 242 7.99 29.27 7.45
C GLY A 242 9.29 28.51 7.22
N THR A 243 10.33 29.22 6.81
CA THR A 243 11.66 28.64 6.56
C THR A 243 12.69 29.18 7.55
N PHE A 244 13.58 28.31 7.99
CA PHE A 244 14.73 28.63 8.82
C PHE A 244 15.98 28.82 7.96
N SER A 245 16.83 29.75 8.37
CA SER A 245 18.14 30.00 7.76
C SER A 245 19.15 30.33 8.85
N VAL A 246 20.40 29.89 8.70
CA VAL A 246 21.44 30.06 9.73
C VAL A 246 22.72 30.68 9.17
N GLU A 247 23.31 31.59 9.93
CA GLU A 247 24.56 32.29 9.62
C GLU A 247 25.53 32.19 10.81
N PHE A 248 26.79 31.83 10.54
CA PHE A 248 27.87 31.79 11.53
C PHE A 248 28.83 32.98 11.39
N ASP A 249 28.99 33.78 12.45
CA ASP A 249 30.06 34.76 12.55
C ASP A 249 31.22 34.18 13.40
N GLN A 250 32.21 33.61 12.72
CA GLN A 250 33.44 33.07 13.33
C GLN A 250 34.37 34.13 13.95
N ASN A 251 34.11 35.42 13.71
CA ASN A 251 34.88 36.52 14.29
C ASN A 251 34.22 37.07 15.56
N ALA A 252 32.89 37.18 15.58
CA ALA A 252 32.11 37.52 16.77
C ALA A 252 31.87 36.32 17.70
N LEU A 253 32.04 35.09 17.19
CA LEU A 253 31.67 33.82 17.83
C LEU A 253 30.17 33.75 18.13
N LEU A 254 29.35 34.05 17.11
CA LEU A 254 27.89 34.08 17.20
C LEU A 254 27.26 33.19 16.12
N THR A 255 26.09 32.63 16.42
CA THR A 255 25.22 31.98 15.43
C THR A 255 23.91 32.76 15.36
N THR A 256 23.49 33.14 14.17
CA THR A 256 22.18 33.76 13.94
C THR A 256 21.29 32.78 13.19
N LEU A 257 20.23 32.29 13.84
CA LEU A 257 19.14 31.57 13.21
C LEU A 257 18.02 32.58 12.90
N ARG A 258 17.40 32.49 11.74
CA ARG A 258 16.36 33.40 11.27
C ARG A 258 15.20 32.60 10.69
N PHE A 259 14.02 32.76 11.27
CA PHE A 259 12.77 32.20 10.76
C PHE A 259 12.03 33.27 9.94
N HIS A 260 11.80 32.96 8.67
CA HIS A 260 11.00 33.75 7.75
C HIS A 260 9.63 33.07 7.56
N PRO A 261 8.53 33.67 8.03
CA PRO A 261 7.21 33.07 7.89
C PRO A 261 6.76 33.07 6.41
N LEU A 262 5.96 32.09 5.99
CA LEU A 262 5.43 32.07 4.61
C LEU A 262 4.39 33.17 4.34
N ALA A 263 3.87 33.82 5.39
CA ALA A 263 2.94 34.94 5.31
C ALA A 263 3.01 35.82 6.56
N PRO A 264 2.41 37.03 6.54
CA PRO A 264 2.34 37.88 7.72
C PRO A 264 1.58 37.19 8.86
N PHE A 265 2.06 37.37 10.08
CA PHE A 265 1.48 36.79 11.29
C PHE A 265 0.09 37.36 11.64
N PRO A 266 -0.72 36.65 12.46
CA PRO A 266 -1.97 37.14 13.02
C PRO A 266 -1.88 38.52 13.72
N GLY A 267 -3.04 39.14 13.97
CA GLY A 267 -3.15 40.21 14.95
C GLY A 267 -3.08 39.69 16.40
N GLY A 268 -2.65 40.56 17.32
CA GLY A 268 -2.44 40.22 18.74
C GLY A 268 -3.68 40.09 19.62
N MET A 269 -4.89 40.36 19.10
CA MET A 269 -6.17 40.21 19.84
C MET A 269 -6.17 40.87 21.23
N GLY A 270 -5.62 42.08 21.35
CA GLY A 270 -5.52 42.82 22.61
C GLY A 270 -4.52 42.21 23.61
N GLY A 271 -3.56 41.43 23.12
CA GLY A 271 -2.55 40.69 23.89
C GLY A 271 -2.94 39.26 24.25
N LEU A 272 -4.14 38.79 23.85
CA LEU A 272 -4.59 37.41 24.03
C LEU A 272 -3.91 36.45 23.04
N ARG A 273 -3.37 36.95 21.92
CA ARG A 273 -2.65 36.15 20.93
C ARG A 273 -1.17 36.57 20.83
N ASN A 274 -0.28 35.60 20.93
CA ASN A 274 1.16 35.80 20.91
C ASN A 274 1.84 34.71 20.05
N LEU A 275 3.05 34.97 19.55
CA LEU A 275 3.88 33.90 19.01
C LEU A 275 4.65 33.24 20.15
N ARG A 276 4.80 31.92 20.06
CA ARG A 276 5.62 31.08 20.92
C ARG A 276 6.73 30.47 20.08
N VAL A 277 7.96 30.69 20.52
CA VAL A 277 9.17 30.11 19.93
C VAL A 277 9.75 29.13 20.94
N ASP A 278 9.63 27.84 20.66
CA ASP A 278 10.16 26.77 21.50
C ASP A 278 11.57 26.36 21.06
N PHE A 279 12.48 26.22 22.02
CA PHE A 279 13.83 25.71 21.82
C PHE A 279 14.01 24.38 22.55
N SER A 280 14.41 23.34 21.82
CA SER A 280 14.75 22.05 22.41
C SER A 280 15.91 22.17 23.41
N SER A 281 15.86 21.38 24.49
CA SER A 281 16.96 21.23 25.44
C SER A 281 18.17 20.48 24.87
N GLN A 282 18.03 19.88 23.69
CA GLN A 282 19.11 19.17 22.99
C GLN A 282 20.02 20.11 22.18
N ILE A 283 19.60 21.35 21.93
CA ILE A 283 20.40 22.36 21.22
C ILE A 283 21.72 22.58 21.97
N ALA A 284 22.85 22.41 21.28
CA ALA A 284 24.19 22.53 21.84
C ALA A 284 25.15 23.32 20.94
N ASP A 285 26.18 23.88 21.56
CA ASP A 285 27.33 24.45 20.85
C ASP A 285 28.19 23.35 20.17
N ILE A 286 29.18 23.78 19.38
CA ILE A 286 30.17 22.89 18.75
C ILE A 286 31.03 22.08 19.76
N ALA A 287 31.05 22.44 21.04
CA ALA A 287 31.74 21.73 22.11
C ALA A 287 30.82 20.78 22.91
N ASN A 288 29.53 20.73 22.59
CA ASN A 288 28.45 19.97 23.23
C ASN A 288 27.99 20.51 24.60
N ASN A 289 28.12 21.80 24.91
CA ASN A 289 27.38 22.38 26.02
C ASN A 289 25.94 22.72 25.58
N PHE A 290 24.95 22.16 26.29
CA PHE A 290 23.53 22.41 26.00
C PHE A 290 23.08 23.84 26.33
N LEU A 291 22.18 24.40 25.53
CA LEU A 291 21.55 25.71 25.68
C LEU A 291 21.11 25.98 27.12
N ALA A 292 21.43 27.16 27.66
CA ALA A 292 21.18 27.54 29.05
C ALA A 292 19.75 28.04 29.32
N ASN A 293 19.03 28.46 28.28
CA ASN A 293 17.63 28.92 28.32
C ASN A 293 16.75 28.22 27.25
N PRO A 294 16.62 26.88 27.30
CA PRO A 294 15.69 26.15 26.43
C PRO A 294 14.24 26.34 26.89
N GLY A 295 13.29 25.95 26.05
CA GLY A 295 11.84 26.08 26.29
C GLY A 295 11.19 27.21 25.51
N ALA A 296 9.97 27.56 25.91
CA ALA A 296 9.12 28.53 25.23
C ALA A 296 9.51 29.99 25.52
N ASN A 297 9.61 30.80 24.48
CA ASN A 297 9.70 32.25 24.54
C ASN A 297 8.49 32.88 23.85
N LEU A 298 7.92 33.95 24.40
CA LEU A 298 6.77 34.63 23.82
C LEU A 298 7.19 35.94 23.12
N VAL A 299 6.66 36.14 21.92
CA VAL A 299 6.83 37.36 21.11
C VAL A 299 5.45 37.98 20.88
N PRO A 300 5.20 39.23 21.31
CA PRO A 300 3.91 39.88 21.11
C PRO A 300 3.58 40.06 19.63
N LEU A 301 2.31 39.95 19.29
CA LEU A 301 1.78 40.28 17.96
C LEU A 301 1.15 41.69 17.97
N PRO A 302 1.22 42.44 16.84
CA PRO A 302 0.59 43.75 16.74
C PRO A 302 -0.93 43.59 16.57
N ASP A 303 -1.74 44.44 17.21
CA ASP A 303 -3.20 44.38 17.04
C ASP A 303 -3.64 44.76 15.61
N ARG A 304 -4.64 44.03 15.10
CA ARG A 304 -5.32 44.30 13.82
C ARG A 304 -6.78 44.67 14.02
N THR A 305 -7.36 45.35 13.05
CA THR A 305 -8.79 45.65 13.01
C THR A 305 -9.54 44.44 12.47
N SER A 306 -10.39 43.84 13.28
CA SER A 306 -11.26 42.76 12.81
C SER A 306 -12.41 43.28 11.95
N GLN A 307 -12.82 42.47 10.97
CA GLN A 307 -13.95 42.69 10.08
C GLN A 307 -14.88 41.47 10.09
N ASN A 308 -16.18 41.72 10.24
CA ASN A 308 -17.18 40.67 10.08
C ASN A 308 -17.45 40.42 8.58
N GLY A 309 -17.71 39.18 8.22
CA GLY A 309 -18.20 38.78 6.91
C GLY A 309 -18.91 37.43 6.98
N SER A 310 -19.31 36.95 5.81
CA SER A 310 -19.83 35.60 5.67
C SER A 310 -19.46 35.03 4.30
N PHE A 311 -19.38 33.70 4.23
CA PHE A 311 -19.49 32.97 2.99
C PHE A 311 -20.96 32.61 2.79
N VAL A 312 -21.45 32.74 1.56
CA VAL A 312 -22.82 32.40 1.18
C VAL A 312 -22.75 31.71 -0.18
N GLU A 313 -23.20 30.46 -0.22
CA GLU A 313 -23.39 29.70 -1.43
C GLU A 313 -24.89 29.57 -1.71
N SER A 314 -25.34 30.07 -2.86
CA SER A 314 -26.74 30.07 -3.31
C SER A 314 -27.02 29.04 -4.39
N PHE A 315 -26.01 28.32 -4.88
CA PHE A 315 -26.12 27.29 -5.92
C PHE A 315 -26.73 27.83 -7.24
N ASP A 316 -26.47 29.11 -7.53
CA ASP A 316 -26.86 29.77 -8.79
C ASP A 316 -25.97 29.34 -9.97
N ASP A 317 -24.73 28.90 -9.70
CA ASP A 317 -23.81 28.30 -10.66
C ASP A 317 -22.89 27.22 -10.02
N GLY A 318 -22.02 26.62 -10.84
CA GLY A 318 -21.10 25.54 -10.45
C GLY A 318 -19.66 25.96 -10.20
N LEU A 319 -19.36 27.24 -10.01
CA LEU A 319 -17.99 27.71 -9.80
C LEU A 319 -17.42 27.25 -8.45
N MET A 320 -18.28 26.93 -7.49
CA MET A 320 -17.91 26.41 -6.17
C MET A 320 -18.14 24.90 -6.00
N GLU A 321 -18.55 24.16 -7.04
CA GLU A 321 -18.63 22.70 -7.00
C GLU A 321 -17.21 22.10 -7.01
N ASP A 322 -16.90 21.15 -6.12
CA ASP A 322 -15.78 20.22 -6.32
C ASP A 322 -16.33 18.96 -7.05
N PRO A 323 -16.10 18.81 -8.36
CA PRO A 323 -16.68 17.71 -9.15
C PRO A 323 -16.05 16.35 -8.83
N ASP A 324 -14.87 16.31 -8.20
CA ASP A 324 -14.18 15.07 -7.85
C ASP A 324 -14.65 14.52 -6.48
N GLY A 325 -15.21 15.37 -5.61
CA GLY A 325 -15.90 14.98 -4.37
C GLY A 325 -17.44 14.88 -4.46
N SER A 326 -18.04 15.30 -5.59
CA SER A 326 -19.49 15.48 -5.75
C SER A 326 -20.19 14.48 -6.66
N THR A 327 -21.42 14.10 -6.29
CA THR A 327 -22.32 13.31 -7.12
C THR A 327 -22.87 14.14 -8.28
N ALA A 328 -22.75 13.61 -9.50
CA ALA A 328 -22.92 14.35 -10.74
C ALA A 328 -24.32 14.98 -10.91
N GLY A 329 -24.34 16.31 -11.00
CA GLY A 329 -25.56 17.10 -11.28
C GLY A 329 -26.59 17.08 -10.16
N LEU A 330 -26.17 16.90 -8.90
CA LEU A 330 -26.95 17.40 -7.75
C LEU A 330 -26.80 18.93 -7.68
N TRP A 331 -25.56 19.41 -7.75
CA TRP A 331 -25.23 20.82 -8.00
C TRP A 331 -25.72 21.22 -9.41
N ASN A 332 -26.28 22.43 -9.54
CA ASN A 332 -26.88 22.96 -10.78
C ASN A 332 -28.00 22.12 -11.42
N GLY A 333 -28.44 21.01 -10.81
CA GLY A 333 -29.59 20.25 -11.30
C GLY A 333 -30.87 21.10 -11.34
N VAL A 334 -30.96 22.07 -10.43
CA VAL A 334 -31.95 23.14 -10.39
C VAL A 334 -31.22 24.45 -10.13
N ALA A 335 -31.59 25.54 -10.81
CA ALA A 335 -30.98 26.84 -10.57
C ALA A 335 -31.32 27.36 -9.16
N GLY A 336 -30.30 27.74 -8.39
CA GLY A 336 -30.45 28.27 -7.03
C GLY A 336 -30.68 27.19 -5.97
N ALA A 337 -30.32 25.92 -6.23
CA ALA A 337 -30.39 24.84 -5.24
C ALA A 337 -29.53 23.62 -5.59
N VAL A 338 -29.05 22.92 -4.55
CA VAL A 338 -28.68 21.49 -4.67
C VAL A 338 -29.94 20.66 -4.48
N ASP A 339 -30.34 19.91 -5.50
CA ASP A 339 -31.43 18.93 -5.41
C ASP A 339 -30.86 17.59 -4.90
N SER A 340 -31.58 16.92 -3.99
CA SER A 340 -31.20 15.57 -3.52
C SER A 340 -31.13 14.54 -4.66
N GLY A 341 -31.83 14.79 -5.78
CA GLY A 341 -31.90 13.88 -6.91
C GLY A 341 -32.79 12.65 -6.66
N TYR A 342 -33.61 12.67 -5.62
CA TYR A 342 -34.54 11.62 -5.25
C TYR A 342 -35.87 11.74 -6.02
N ASP A 343 -36.24 10.71 -6.78
CA ASP A 343 -37.56 10.54 -7.40
C ASP A 343 -38.51 9.85 -6.41
N PRO A 344 -39.55 10.54 -5.88
CA PRO A 344 -40.48 9.97 -4.90
C PRO A 344 -41.48 8.97 -5.48
N VAL A 345 -41.65 8.90 -6.81
CA VAL A 345 -42.60 8.00 -7.47
C VAL A 345 -41.92 6.69 -7.87
N ALA A 346 -40.71 6.78 -8.42
CA ALA A 346 -39.89 5.61 -8.71
C ALA A 346 -39.19 5.06 -7.46
N GLY A 347 -38.95 5.92 -6.47
CA GLY A 347 -38.11 5.65 -5.32
C GLY A 347 -36.64 5.52 -5.72
N VAL A 348 -36.13 6.39 -6.61
CA VAL A 348 -34.78 6.26 -7.20
C VAL A 348 -33.94 7.50 -6.97
N HIS A 349 -32.64 7.35 -6.75
CA HIS A 349 -31.69 8.43 -6.46
C HIS A 349 -30.37 8.27 -7.23
N LYS A 350 -29.47 9.26 -7.17
CA LYS A 350 -28.18 9.23 -7.87
C LYS A 350 -27.06 8.46 -7.15
N GLY A 351 -27.26 8.08 -5.89
CA GLY A 351 -26.31 7.28 -5.10
C GLY A 351 -24.89 7.83 -5.03
N GLY A 352 -23.92 6.92 -4.87
CA GLY A 352 -22.51 7.22 -4.59
C GLY A 352 -22.10 7.01 -3.12
N GLY A 353 -23.07 6.85 -2.22
CA GLY A 353 -22.82 6.64 -0.79
C GLY A 353 -22.51 7.94 -0.04
N SER A 354 -22.29 7.80 1.27
CA SER A 354 -22.13 8.96 2.16
C SER A 354 -20.79 9.68 2.02
N GLY A 355 -19.73 8.96 1.61
CA GLY A 355 -18.36 9.44 1.55
C GLY A 355 -17.64 9.53 2.91
N ILE A 356 -18.18 8.88 3.93
CA ILE A 356 -17.71 8.96 5.33
C ILE A 356 -16.28 8.47 5.57
N LEU A 357 -15.73 7.62 4.70
CA LEU A 357 -14.34 7.16 4.77
C LEU A 357 -13.34 8.14 4.12
N GLY A 358 -13.79 9.30 3.62
CA GLY A 358 -12.94 10.30 3.00
C GLY A 358 -12.32 9.82 1.69
N VAL A 359 -11.13 10.28 1.35
CA VAL A 359 -10.44 9.94 0.10
C VAL A 359 -9.65 8.63 0.25
N PHE A 360 -9.89 7.66 -0.62
CA PHE A 360 -9.03 6.49 -0.77
C PHE A 360 -8.01 6.73 -1.87
N GLU A 361 -6.75 6.94 -1.48
CA GLU A 361 -5.62 7.17 -2.38
C GLU A 361 -4.35 6.50 -1.81
N PRO A 362 -4.22 5.16 -1.95
CA PRO A 362 -3.10 4.41 -1.40
C PRO A 362 -1.78 4.71 -2.14
N SER A 363 -0.69 4.85 -1.38
CA SER A 363 0.67 5.08 -1.90
C SER A 363 1.48 3.80 -2.14
N GLU A 364 0.97 2.66 -1.69
CA GLU A 364 1.54 1.32 -1.82
C GLU A 364 0.42 0.28 -1.97
N ASP A 365 0.76 -0.98 -2.28
CA ASP A 365 -0.22 -2.05 -2.46
C ASP A 365 -1.11 -2.24 -1.22
N PHE A 366 -2.42 -2.39 -1.43
CA PHE A 366 -3.42 -2.40 -0.37
C PHE A 366 -4.36 -3.61 -0.47
N VAL A 367 -4.73 -4.22 0.66
CA VAL A 367 -5.63 -5.38 0.69
C VAL A 367 -6.84 -5.08 1.56
N PHE A 368 -8.03 -5.04 0.96
CA PHE A 368 -9.30 -4.97 1.70
C PHE A 368 -9.65 -6.32 2.35
N SER A 369 -10.19 -6.27 3.57
CA SER A 369 -10.87 -7.38 4.21
C SER A 369 -12.39 -7.14 4.18
N THR A 370 -13.15 -7.97 3.48
CA THR A 370 -14.62 -7.80 3.40
C THR A 370 -15.36 -8.29 4.64
N ASP A 371 -14.69 -9.10 5.47
CA ASP A 371 -15.28 -9.72 6.67
C ASP A 371 -15.00 -8.93 7.95
N SER A 372 -13.88 -8.20 8.00
CA SER A 372 -13.49 -7.35 9.14
C SER A 372 -12.32 -6.44 8.74
N GLN A 373 -12.59 -5.15 8.50
CA GLN A 373 -11.59 -4.11 8.21
C GLN A 373 -11.85 -2.88 9.07
N ASP A 374 -10.85 -2.47 9.87
CA ASP A 374 -10.90 -1.19 10.56
C ASP A 374 -10.51 -0.06 9.60
N MET A 375 -11.29 1.01 9.60
CA MET A 375 -11.06 2.26 8.86
C MET A 375 -11.29 3.46 9.79
N VAL A 376 -10.67 4.60 9.48
CA VAL A 376 -10.93 5.87 10.18
C VAL A 376 -11.86 6.72 9.32
N THR A 377 -12.94 7.24 9.91
CA THR A 377 -13.88 8.16 9.25
C THR A 377 -13.29 9.57 9.16
N ILE A 378 -13.88 10.43 8.33
CA ILE A 378 -13.54 11.87 8.29
C ILE A 378 -13.72 12.59 9.63
N THR A 379 -14.48 12.02 10.57
CA THR A 379 -14.71 12.56 11.92
C THR A 379 -13.71 12.03 12.95
N GLY A 380 -12.69 11.26 12.52
CA GLY A 380 -11.67 10.66 13.39
C GLY A 380 -12.12 9.41 14.15
N GLU A 381 -13.34 8.90 13.92
CA GLU A 381 -13.83 7.69 14.57
C GLU A 381 -13.31 6.44 13.84
N THR A 382 -12.92 5.40 14.58
CA THR A 382 -12.57 4.10 13.98
C THR A 382 -13.82 3.24 13.86
N VAL A 383 -14.08 2.74 12.65
CA VAL A 383 -15.22 1.90 12.30
C VAL A 383 -14.74 0.56 11.74
N THR A 384 -15.33 -0.54 12.21
CA THR A 384 -15.04 -1.89 11.70
C THR A 384 -16.08 -2.27 10.65
N ILE A 385 -15.67 -2.31 9.39
CA ILE A 385 -16.48 -2.76 8.26
C ILE A 385 -16.47 -4.28 8.24
N THR A 386 -17.65 -4.91 8.21
CA THR A 386 -17.77 -6.38 8.29
C THR A 386 -18.60 -6.99 7.17
N ASP A 387 -19.12 -6.19 6.25
CA ASP A 387 -20.09 -6.55 5.21
C ASP A 387 -19.59 -6.27 3.77
N GLY A 388 -18.33 -5.89 3.63
CA GLY A 388 -17.69 -5.54 2.36
C GLY A 388 -18.04 -4.15 1.81
N VAL A 389 -18.76 -3.29 2.53
CA VAL A 389 -19.15 -1.95 2.05
C VAL A 389 -18.16 -0.88 2.47
N PHE A 390 -17.57 -0.21 1.48
CA PHE A 390 -16.66 0.91 1.69
C PHE A 390 -17.20 2.17 1.00
N MET A 391 -17.42 3.23 1.77
CA MET A 391 -18.02 4.49 1.30
C MET A 391 -17.03 5.66 1.35
N PHE A 392 -16.39 5.94 0.21
CA PHE A 392 -15.40 7.00 0.06
C PHE A 392 -16.00 8.26 -0.57
N GLU A 393 -15.43 9.42 -0.23
CA GLU A 393 -15.68 10.69 -0.93
C GLU A 393 -15.21 10.58 -2.38
N ARG A 394 -14.00 10.03 -2.56
CA ARG A 394 -13.33 9.81 -3.85
C ARG A 394 -12.45 8.57 -3.75
N ILE A 395 -12.37 7.81 -4.84
CA ILE A 395 -11.45 6.68 -5.00
C ILE A 395 -10.43 7.04 -6.08
N HIS A 396 -9.14 6.98 -5.74
CA HIS A 396 -8.04 7.05 -6.70
C HIS A 396 -7.07 5.88 -6.46
N ILE A 397 -6.90 4.99 -7.44
CA ILE A 397 -5.88 3.93 -7.40
C ILE A 397 -4.75 4.35 -8.37
N PRO A 398 -3.60 4.86 -7.87
CA PRO A 398 -2.55 5.41 -8.72
C PRO A 398 -1.86 4.36 -9.60
N ALA A 399 -1.28 4.81 -10.71
CA ALA A 399 -0.52 3.94 -11.60
C ALA A 399 0.67 3.27 -10.87
N GLY A 400 0.74 1.93 -10.95
CA GLY A 400 1.77 1.13 -10.28
C GLY A 400 1.41 0.60 -8.89
N VAL A 401 0.22 0.95 -8.37
CA VAL A 401 -0.34 0.37 -7.13
C VAL A 401 -1.31 -0.77 -7.46
N THR A 402 -1.24 -1.86 -6.70
CA THR A 402 -2.18 -2.98 -6.73
C THR A 402 -3.07 -2.97 -5.50
N VAL A 403 -4.37 -2.89 -5.70
CA VAL A 403 -5.38 -3.05 -4.66
C VAL A 403 -6.02 -4.41 -4.84
N SER A 404 -6.10 -5.22 -3.79
CA SER A 404 -6.81 -6.50 -3.80
C SER A 404 -7.79 -6.62 -2.65
N ALA A 405 -8.54 -7.72 -2.59
CA ALA A 405 -9.48 -7.98 -1.51
C ALA A 405 -9.56 -9.46 -1.12
N THR A 406 -9.91 -9.70 0.13
CA THR A 406 -10.04 -11.03 0.76
C THR A 406 -11.29 -11.09 1.64
N GLY A 407 -11.79 -12.31 1.86
CA GLY A 407 -12.95 -12.56 2.72
C GLY A 407 -14.13 -13.23 2.00
N SER A 408 -15.20 -13.48 2.74
CA SER A 408 -16.36 -14.28 2.32
C SER A 408 -17.44 -13.50 1.55
N LYS A 409 -17.38 -12.16 1.54
CA LYS A 409 -18.42 -11.25 1.03
C LYS A 409 -17.96 -10.50 -0.23
N PRO A 410 -18.87 -9.99 -1.08
CA PRO A 410 -18.47 -9.17 -2.22
C PRO A 410 -17.76 -7.89 -1.77
N LEU A 411 -16.77 -7.44 -2.52
CA LEU A 411 -16.21 -6.10 -2.31
C LEU A 411 -17.16 -5.07 -2.95
N ARG A 412 -17.65 -4.11 -2.16
CA ARG A 412 -18.56 -3.07 -2.63
C ARG A 412 -17.97 -1.69 -2.37
N LEU A 413 -17.41 -1.09 -3.42
CA LEU A 413 -16.75 0.21 -3.39
C LEU A 413 -17.70 1.31 -3.86
N TYR A 414 -18.06 2.21 -2.95
CA TYR A 414 -18.88 3.37 -3.23
C TYR A 414 -18.00 4.62 -3.18
N SER A 415 -18.16 5.48 -4.19
CA SER A 415 -17.51 6.78 -4.30
C SER A 415 -18.58 7.84 -4.52
N ARG A 416 -18.70 8.82 -3.60
CA ARG A 416 -19.68 9.91 -3.72
C ARG A 416 -19.40 10.78 -4.95
N GLY A 417 -18.13 11.12 -5.14
CA GLY A 417 -17.56 11.78 -6.30
C GLY A 417 -16.88 10.80 -7.25
N ALA A 418 -15.66 11.12 -7.67
CA ALA A 418 -14.95 10.41 -8.72
C ALA A 418 -14.32 9.08 -8.26
N CYS A 419 -14.39 8.07 -9.13
CA CYS A 419 -13.63 6.83 -9.02
C CYS A 419 -12.67 6.74 -10.20
N VAL A 420 -11.36 6.79 -9.91
CA VAL A 420 -10.26 6.80 -10.89
C VAL A 420 -9.34 5.62 -10.60
N ILE A 421 -9.12 4.75 -11.58
CA ILE A 421 -8.28 3.57 -11.47
C ILE A 421 -7.24 3.60 -12.59
N GLU A 422 -5.99 3.91 -12.22
CA GLU A 422 -4.81 3.88 -13.10
C GLU A 422 -3.89 2.68 -12.81
N GLY A 423 -3.93 2.17 -11.58
CA GLY A 423 -3.24 0.95 -11.14
C GLY A 423 -4.03 -0.33 -11.44
N VAL A 424 -3.97 -1.30 -10.53
CA VAL A 424 -4.66 -2.59 -10.63
C VAL A 424 -5.63 -2.77 -9.47
N LEU A 425 -6.85 -3.24 -9.76
CA LEU A 425 -7.81 -3.76 -8.78
C LEU A 425 -8.01 -5.26 -9.05
N ASP A 426 -7.45 -6.12 -8.19
CA ASP A 426 -7.37 -7.57 -8.39
C ASP A 426 -8.21 -8.33 -7.35
N LEU A 427 -9.25 -9.00 -7.82
CA LEU A 427 -10.10 -9.92 -7.05
C LEU A 427 -10.11 -11.32 -7.71
N SER A 428 -9.05 -11.69 -8.41
CA SER A 428 -8.93 -12.98 -9.09
C SER A 428 -8.91 -14.14 -8.08
N GLY A 429 -9.46 -15.28 -8.51
CA GLY A 429 -9.37 -16.54 -7.77
C GLY A 429 -7.93 -17.05 -7.77
N ALA A 430 -7.43 -17.54 -6.62
CA ALA A 430 -6.09 -18.10 -6.58
C ALA A 430 -6.01 -19.37 -7.46
N ALA A 431 -4.93 -19.51 -8.22
CA ALA A 431 -4.59 -20.76 -8.87
C ALA A 431 -4.31 -21.85 -7.81
N ALA A 432 -4.66 -23.09 -8.11
CA ALA A 432 -4.18 -24.22 -7.32
C ALA A 432 -2.66 -24.39 -7.52
N PRO A 433 -1.89 -24.66 -6.46
CA PRO A 433 -0.50 -25.07 -6.58
C PRO A 433 -0.34 -26.30 -7.48
N ALA A 434 0.82 -26.42 -8.12
CA ALA A 434 1.19 -27.63 -8.82
C ALA A 434 1.35 -28.81 -7.84
N ASN A 435 1.03 -30.03 -8.27
CA ASN A 435 1.11 -31.24 -7.45
C ASN A 435 2.27 -32.15 -7.86
N PHE A 436 2.80 -32.92 -6.90
CA PHE A 436 3.94 -33.81 -7.11
C PHE A 436 3.50 -35.28 -7.16
N GLY A 437 3.36 -35.81 -8.38
CA GLY A 437 3.28 -37.24 -8.61
C GLY A 437 4.44 -38.01 -7.98
N LYS A 438 4.13 -39.10 -7.27
CA LYS A 438 5.15 -39.91 -6.58
C LYS A 438 6.13 -40.58 -7.56
N TYR A 439 7.41 -40.29 -7.38
CA TYR A 439 8.54 -40.85 -8.12
C TYR A 439 9.00 -42.22 -7.57
N PHE A 440 9.48 -43.10 -8.45
CA PHE A 440 10.23 -44.31 -8.09
C PHE A 440 11.71 -43.96 -7.86
N PRO A 441 12.38 -44.36 -6.76
CA PRO A 441 13.83 -44.29 -6.69
C PRO A 441 14.48 -45.10 -7.85
N ARG A 442 15.63 -44.60 -8.33
CA ARG A 442 16.29 -44.97 -9.60
C ARG A 442 16.44 -46.48 -9.84
N PHE A 443 16.21 -46.91 -11.08
CA PHE A 443 16.51 -48.27 -11.56
C PHE A 443 18.00 -48.66 -11.48
N ASP A 444 18.92 -47.69 -11.47
CA ASP A 444 20.37 -47.92 -11.40
C ASP A 444 20.90 -48.22 -9.98
N GLU A 445 20.07 -48.17 -8.93
CA GLU A 445 20.49 -48.53 -7.56
C GLU A 445 20.46 -50.04 -7.29
N ARG A 446 20.77 -50.84 -8.32
CA ARG A 446 21.20 -52.23 -8.16
C ARG A 446 22.65 -52.26 -7.65
N LEU A 447 22.82 -51.87 -6.38
CA LEU A 447 24.02 -52.22 -5.62
C LEU A 447 23.98 -53.71 -5.29
N ASP A 448 24.33 -54.54 -6.29
CA ASP A 448 24.80 -55.90 -6.03
C ASP A 448 26.07 -55.79 -5.16
N ASP A 449 25.96 -55.79 -3.83
CA ASP A 449 27.08 -56.17 -2.96
C ASP A 449 27.32 -57.67 -3.18
N PRO A 450 28.41 -58.08 -3.84
CA PRO A 450 28.65 -59.47 -4.19
C PRO A 450 29.02 -60.34 -2.96
N VAL A 451 29.00 -59.77 -1.75
CA VAL A 451 29.43 -60.44 -0.51
C VAL A 451 28.28 -60.80 0.43
N THR A 452 27.13 -60.11 0.39
CA THR A 452 26.07 -60.25 1.43
C THR A 452 24.68 -60.59 0.91
N GLY A 453 24.30 -60.19 -0.31
CA GLY A 453 23.06 -60.63 -0.95
C GLY A 453 21.74 -60.16 -0.31
N THR A 454 21.77 -59.13 0.54
CA THR A 454 20.58 -58.47 1.11
C THR A 454 20.35 -57.13 0.43
N SER A 455 19.19 -56.97 -0.22
CA SER A 455 18.78 -55.73 -0.88
C SER A 455 17.87 -54.92 0.04
N GLU A 456 18.36 -53.79 0.55
CA GLU A 456 17.54 -52.80 1.26
C GLU A 456 17.58 -51.47 0.50
N SER A 457 16.45 -51.03 -0.05
CA SER A 457 16.25 -49.65 -0.50
C SER A 457 15.48 -48.87 0.56
N THR A 458 16.19 -48.21 1.47
CA THR A 458 15.61 -47.37 2.55
C THR A 458 15.21 -45.97 2.09
N GLY A 459 15.10 -45.73 0.77
CA GLY A 459 14.72 -44.45 0.16
C GLY A 459 13.20 -44.20 0.05
N GLY A 460 12.38 -44.83 0.89
CA GLY A 460 10.93 -44.67 0.87
C GLY A 460 10.47 -43.31 1.42
N VAL A 461 9.65 -42.60 0.64
CA VAL A 461 9.01 -41.32 1.02
C VAL A 461 8.02 -41.49 2.19
N PHE A 462 8.04 -40.53 3.13
CA PHE A 462 7.23 -40.50 4.35
C PHE A 462 5.75 -40.05 4.12
N GLU A 463 4.88 -40.36 5.09
CA GLU A 463 3.42 -40.07 5.04
C GLU A 463 3.04 -38.60 4.78
N PHE A 464 3.89 -37.64 5.15
CA PHE A 464 3.55 -36.22 5.07
C PHE A 464 3.48 -35.66 3.63
N GLU A 465 3.92 -36.43 2.62
CA GLU A 465 3.95 -36.00 1.22
C GLU A 465 2.74 -36.54 0.40
N ALA A 466 1.97 -37.50 0.92
CA ALA A 466 0.82 -38.10 0.23
C ALA A 466 -0.51 -37.30 0.42
N GLN A 467 -0.44 -35.97 0.36
CA GLN A 467 -1.57 -35.13 0.80
C GLN A 467 -2.63 -34.87 -0.28
N GLY A 468 -2.35 -35.09 -1.57
CA GLY A 468 -3.21 -34.67 -2.68
C GLY A 468 -3.10 -33.16 -2.92
N GLY A 469 -3.27 -32.71 -4.17
CA GLY A 469 -3.08 -31.32 -4.54
C GLY A 469 -4.00 -30.36 -3.77
N GLU A 470 -3.43 -29.30 -3.20
CA GLU A 470 -4.22 -28.30 -2.48
C GLU A 470 -5.04 -27.44 -3.45
N PRO A 471 -6.25 -27.01 -3.06
CA PRO A 471 -7.10 -26.18 -3.90
C PRO A 471 -6.61 -24.73 -3.93
N GLY A 472 -7.01 -24.01 -4.99
CA GLY A 472 -6.97 -22.54 -4.98
C GLY A 472 -7.91 -21.98 -3.91
N ALA A 473 -7.48 -20.92 -3.22
CA ALA A 473 -8.33 -20.16 -2.30
C ALA A 473 -9.21 -19.14 -3.07
N GLY A 474 -10.52 -19.15 -2.80
CA GLY A 474 -11.46 -18.16 -3.32
C GLY A 474 -11.51 -16.91 -2.44
N ASN A 475 -11.68 -15.75 -3.07
CA ASN A 475 -11.76 -14.45 -2.41
C ASN A 475 -13.07 -13.74 -2.78
N CYS A 476 -13.57 -12.90 -1.88
CA CYS A 476 -14.73 -12.03 -2.07
C CYS A 476 -15.96 -12.74 -2.66
N SER A 477 -16.44 -13.78 -1.97
CA SER A 477 -17.50 -14.70 -2.42
C SER A 477 -17.19 -15.54 -3.67
N GLY A 478 -15.95 -15.55 -4.16
CA GLY A 478 -15.45 -16.57 -5.09
C GLY A 478 -15.28 -17.91 -4.37
N GLY A 479 -15.70 -19.00 -5.02
CA GLY A 479 -15.61 -20.35 -4.47
C GLY A 479 -14.19 -20.92 -4.50
N ALA A 480 -13.73 -21.46 -3.37
CA ALA A 480 -12.48 -22.22 -3.31
C ALA A 480 -12.52 -23.44 -4.25
N GLY A 481 -11.36 -23.81 -4.78
CA GLY A 481 -11.22 -25.00 -5.62
C GLY A 481 -11.45 -26.32 -4.87
N GLY A 482 -11.60 -27.39 -5.64
CA GLY A 482 -11.75 -28.74 -5.14
C GLY A 482 -10.40 -29.34 -4.79
N ARG A 483 -10.29 -29.98 -3.63
CA ARG A 483 -9.04 -30.61 -3.20
C ARG A 483 -8.76 -31.88 -4.03
N GLY A 484 -7.51 -32.03 -4.44
CA GLY A 484 -7.03 -33.20 -5.16
C GLY A 484 -7.08 -34.48 -4.34
N GLY A 485 -7.25 -35.60 -5.03
CA GLY A 485 -7.28 -36.94 -4.46
C GLY A 485 -5.89 -37.34 -3.97
N LYS A 486 -5.83 -37.85 -2.74
CA LYS A 486 -4.61 -38.37 -2.12
C LYS A 486 -4.07 -39.58 -2.87
N ALA A 487 -2.75 -39.70 -2.91
CA ALA A 487 -2.11 -40.98 -3.20
C ALA A 487 -2.40 -41.99 -2.07
N TRP A 488 -2.56 -43.25 -2.45
CA TRP A 488 -2.75 -44.38 -1.55
C TRP A 488 -1.46 -44.76 -0.84
N TYR A 489 -1.52 -44.85 0.49
CA TYR A 489 -0.45 -45.41 1.28
C TYR A 489 -0.97 -46.03 2.58
N VAL A 490 -0.36 -47.14 3.00
CA VAL A 490 -0.57 -47.75 4.31
C VAL A 490 0.79 -48.06 4.92
N LEU A 491 1.11 -47.33 5.99
CA LEU A 491 1.93 -47.83 7.08
C LEU A 491 1.10 -47.63 8.36
N ASP A 492 1.17 -48.57 9.31
CA ASP A 492 0.72 -48.30 10.67
C ASP A 492 1.91 -48.35 11.63
N GLY A 493 2.30 -47.17 12.11
CA GLY A 493 3.38 -47.00 13.08
C GLY A 493 2.99 -47.25 14.54
N VAL A 494 1.73 -47.62 14.85
CA VAL A 494 1.26 -47.76 16.23
C VAL A 494 0.73 -49.17 16.52
N ARG A 495 1.67 -50.09 16.78
CA ARG A 495 1.37 -51.43 17.31
C ARG A 495 0.82 -51.35 18.74
N ASP A 496 -0.36 -51.94 18.97
CA ASP A 496 -0.76 -52.33 20.34
C ASP A 496 -0.09 -53.68 20.70
N PRO A 497 0.63 -53.79 21.82
CA PRO A 497 1.48 -54.96 22.08
C PRO A 497 0.69 -56.15 22.64
N GLY A 498 0.16 -56.99 21.76
CA GLY A 498 -0.47 -58.26 22.18
C GLY A 498 -1.14 -59.14 21.11
N GLU A 499 -1.45 -58.60 19.92
CA GLU A 499 -2.13 -59.37 18.85
C GLU A 499 -1.19 -60.41 18.20
N PRO A 500 -1.71 -61.60 17.81
CA PRO A 500 -0.93 -62.65 17.14
C PRO A 500 -0.59 -62.29 15.68
N PRO A 501 0.41 -62.94 15.06
CA PRO A 501 0.81 -62.65 13.68
C PRO A 501 -0.22 -63.20 12.68
N GLY A 502 -1.22 -62.38 12.36
CA GLY A 502 -2.11 -62.54 11.20
C GLY A 502 -1.97 -61.33 10.29
N GLU A 503 -1.14 -61.45 9.26
CA GLU A 503 -1.09 -60.67 8.02
C GLU A 503 -1.21 -59.12 8.12
N PRO A 504 -0.09 -58.38 8.13
CA PRO A 504 -0.08 -56.92 7.99
C PRO A 504 0.01 -56.45 6.51
N ASP A 505 -1.01 -55.72 6.09
CA ASP A 505 -0.90 -54.33 5.58
C ASP A 505 0.30 -53.94 4.67
N TYR A 506 0.12 -54.18 3.37
CA TYR A 506 0.48 -53.36 2.18
C TYR A 506 1.86 -52.69 1.94
N TYR A 507 2.77 -52.57 2.90
CA TYR A 507 4.21 -52.40 2.65
C TYR A 507 5.04 -52.91 3.85
N ASP A 508 5.59 -54.12 3.75
CA ASP A 508 6.37 -54.71 4.84
C ASP A 508 7.88 -54.40 4.72
N GLU A 509 8.32 -53.42 5.49
CA GLU A 509 9.72 -53.02 5.66
C GLU A 509 10.63 -54.12 6.26
N ASN A 510 10.08 -55.20 6.82
CA ASN A 510 10.85 -56.30 7.43
C ASN A 510 11.14 -57.44 6.43
N LEU A 511 10.54 -57.44 5.25
CA LEU A 511 10.80 -58.40 4.18
C LEU A 511 11.85 -57.82 3.22
N THR A 512 13.12 -58.18 3.43
CA THR A 512 14.32 -57.68 2.72
C THR A 512 14.48 -58.19 1.28
N SER A 513 13.36 -58.39 0.59
CA SER A 513 13.28 -58.76 -0.82
C SER A 513 11.95 -58.28 -1.40
N TRP A 514 12.00 -57.70 -2.60
CA TRP A 514 10.87 -57.79 -3.52
C TRP A 514 10.37 -59.23 -3.54
N VAL A 515 9.06 -59.46 -3.41
CA VAL A 515 8.49 -60.78 -3.66
C VAL A 515 8.42 -60.99 -5.18
N GLU A 516 9.60 -61.09 -5.80
CA GLU A 516 9.79 -61.97 -6.94
C GLU A 516 9.16 -63.31 -6.56
N GLY A 517 8.31 -63.86 -7.43
CA GLY A 517 7.50 -65.05 -7.17
C GLY A 517 8.26 -66.37 -7.05
N GLN A 518 9.43 -66.40 -6.39
CA GLN A 518 10.08 -67.62 -5.91
C GLN A 518 9.53 -68.08 -4.55
N VAL A 519 8.21 -68.07 -4.39
CA VAL A 519 7.55 -68.92 -3.39
C VAL A 519 6.72 -69.95 -4.12
N ASP A 520 7.08 -71.21 -3.86
CA ASP A 520 6.52 -72.42 -4.44
C ASP A 520 4.98 -72.35 -4.63
N PRO A 521 4.47 -72.41 -5.89
CA PRO A 521 3.04 -72.32 -6.19
C PRO A 521 2.21 -73.50 -5.62
N VAL A 522 2.86 -74.52 -5.04
CA VAL A 522 2.21 -75.64 -4.34
C VAL A 522 2.02 -75.35 -2.84
N ASN A 523 2.88 -74.53 -2.22
CA ASN A 523 2.93 -74.36 -0.76
C ASN A 523 2.60 -72.95 -0.26
N ASN A 524 2.72 -71.90 -1.09
CA ASN A 524 2.22 -70.57 -0.78
C ASN A 524 1.72 -69.92 -2.08
N PRO A 525 0.48 -70.24 -2.54
CA PRO A 525 -0.05 -69.68 -3.78
C PRO A 525 -0.16 -68.14 -3.67
N PRO A 526 -0.09 -67.41 -4.80
CA PRO A 526 -0.37 -65.97 -4.79
C PRO A 526 -1.76 -65.76 -4.23
N ASP A 527 -1.90 -65.03 -3.11
CA ASP A 527 -3.20 -64.86 -2.48
C ASP A 527 -4.13 -64.06 -3.41
N PRO A 528 -5.20 -64.67 -3.95
CA PRO A 528 -6.17 -63.94 -4.77
C PRO A 528 -6.99 -62.96 -3.92
N ASN A 529 -6.92 -63.08 -2.59
CA ASN A 529 -7.61 -62.22 -1.64
C ASN A 529 -6.76 -61.04 -1.17
N ARG A 530 -5.50 -60.90 -1.64
CA ARG A 530 -4.58 -59.83 -1.23
C ARG A 530 -5.25 -58.45 -1.32
N PHE A 531 -5.93 -58.20 -2.44
CA PHE A 531 -6.70 -56.99 -2.74
C PHE A 531 -8.21 -57.11 -2.43
N LEU A 532 -8.67 -58.21 -1.83
CA LEU A 532 -10.09 -58.45 -1.47
C LEU A 532 -10.35 -58.33 0.03
N ALA A 533 -9.34 -58.58 0.87
CA ALA A 533 -9.49 -58.85 2.29
C ALA A 533 -9.54 -57.59 3.20
N ALA A 534 -10.20 -56.50 2.77
CA ALA A 534 -10.55 -55.40 3.70
C ALA A 534 -11.70 -54.46 3.24
N ALA A 535 -12.53 -54.85 2.26
CA ALA A 535 -13.69 -54.06 1.81
C ALA A 535 -14.87 -54.03 2.82
N LEU A 536 -14.56 -53.92 4.12
CA LEU A 536 -15.54 -53.79 5.20
C LEU A 536 -15.80 -52.30 5.48
N PRO A 537 -17.05 -51.81 5.37
CA PRO A 537 -17.42 -50.40 5.61
C PRO A 537 -17.19 -49.87 7.04
N THR A 538 -16.56 -50.64 7.92
CA THR A 538 -16.56 -50.44 9.38
C THR A 538 -15.25 -49.88 9.95
N THR A 539 -14.17 -49.77 9.17
CA THR A 539 -12.85 -49.34 9.69
C THR A 539 -12.55 -47.85 9.53
N GLY A 540 -13.30 -47.12 8.69
CA GLY A 540 -13.29 -45.64 8.64
C GLY A 540 -11.97 -44.96 8.26
N ARG A 541 -10.94 -45.71 7.81
CA ARG A 541 -9.57 -45.21 7.58
C ARG A 541 -9.26 -44.77 6.13
N TRP A 542 -10.18 -44.93 5.19
CA TRP A 542 -9.90 -44.93 3.74
C TRP A 542 -10.34 -43.67 2.98
N ILE A 543 -10.30 -42.49 3.61
CA ILE A 543 -10.98 -41.29 3.09
C ILE A 543 -10.03 -40.39 2.28
N SER A 544 -10.50 -39.87 1.14
CA SER A 544 -9.92 -38.77 0.30
C SER A 544 -9.03 -39.14 -0.90
N VAL A 545 -9.10 -40.34 -1.48
CA VAL A 545 -8.36 -40.68 -2.72
C VAL A 545 -9.03 -40.16 -4.00
N HIS A 546 -10.33 -39.87 -3.92
CA HIS A 546 -11.12 -39.21 -4.95
C HIS A 546 -10.88 -37.69 -4.94
N GLY A 547 -10.96 -37.06 -6.10
CA GLY A 547 -10.94 -35.61 -6.22
C GLY A 547 -12.26 -35.03 -5.73
N ARG A 548 -12.19 -33.94 -4.96
CA ARG A 548 -13.39 -33.28 -4.42
C ARG A 548 -13.93 -32.23 -5.39
N PRO A 549 -15.25 -32.00 -5.43
CA PRO A 549 -15.80 -30.85 -6.12
C PRO A 549 -15.27 -29.54 -5.53
N GLY A 550 -15.13 -28.50 -6.36
CA GLY A 550 -14.92 -27.14 -5.88
C GLY A 550 -16.16 -26.58 -5.20
N GLN A 551 -16.08 -25.37 -4.64
CA GLN A 551 -17.26 -24.66 -4.16
C GLN A 551 -18.05 -24.11 -5.35
N GLY A 552 -19.37 -23.97 -5.20
CA GLY A 552 -20.23 -23.37 -6.22
C GLY A 552 -20.11 -21.85 -6.31
N VAL A 553 -20.88 -21.26 -7.22
CA VAL A 553 -21.04 -19.80 -7.39
C VAL A 553 -21.43 -19.17 -6.05
N GLY A 554 -20.81 -18.03 -5.70
CA GLY A 554 -21.03 -17.36 -4.41
C GLY A 554 -20.41 -18.09 -3.22
N ALA A 555 -19.34 -18.86 -3.44
CA ALA A 555 -18.72 -19.76 -2.45
C ALA A 555 -19.71 -20.76 -1.83
N ALA A 556 -20.70 -21.21 -2.61
CA ALA A 556 -21.69 -22.17 -2.16
C ALA A 556 -21.00 -23.47 -1.68
N PRO A 557 -21.28 -23.93 -0.45
CA PRO A 557 -20.51 -25.00 0.19
C PRO A 557 -20.74 -26.35 -0.47
N THR A 558 -19.70 -27.18 -0.51
CA THR A 558 -19.77 -28.57 -0.96
C THR A 558 -19.48 -29.56 0.16
N GLY A 559 -20.22 -30.66 0.15
CA GLY A 559 -20.10 -31.82 1.05
C GLY A 559 -20.27 -33.17 0.33
N GLY A 560 -20.55 -33.13 -0.98
CA GLY A 560 -20.55 -34.27 -1.87
C GLY A 560 -19.16 -34.88 -2.00
N ASP A 561 -19.14 -36.19 -1.95
CA ASP A 561 -17.95 -37.02 -2.05
C ASP A 561 -18.30 -38.16 -3.02
N PRO A 562 -17.51 -38.40 -4.09
CA PRO A 562 -17.79 -39.44 -5.08
C PRO A 562 -18.05 -40.82 -4.48
N GLU A 563 -17.39 -41.17 -3.37
CA GLU A 563 -17.54 -42.47 -2.72
C GLU A 563 -18.63 -42.44 -1.64
N LEU A 564 -18.60 -41.43 -0.76
CA LEU A 564 -19.41 -41.45 0.47
C LEU A 564 -20.78 -40.77 0.34
N ASN A 565 -20.87 -39.69 -0.45
CA ASN A 565 -22.01 -38.77 -0.48
C ASN A 565 -22.45 -38.39 -1.92
N TYR A 566 -22.27 -39.30 -2.89
CA TYR A 566 -22.44 -39.03 -4.32
C TYR A 566 -23.77 -38.35 -4.71
N ALA A 567 -24.83 -38.56 -3.93
CA ALA A 567 -26.17 -38.02 -4.21
C ALA A 567 -26.24 -36.49 -4.12
N GLN A 568 -25.25 -35.85 -3.50
CA GLN A 568 -25.15 -34.39 -3.39
C GLN A 568 -24.50 -33.75 -4.63
N LEU A 569 -23.65 -34.48 -5.36
CA LEU A 569 -22.84 -33.95 -6.48
C LEU A 569 -23.69 -33.33 -7.60
N ALA A 570 -24.85 -33.92 -7.90
CA ALA A 570 -25.77 -33.36 -8.91
C ALA A 570 -26.35 -31.99 -8.50
N GLY A 571 -26.58 -31.78 -7.21
CA GLY A 571 -26.99 -30.48 -6.67
C GLY A 571 -25.84 -29.47 -6.66
N GLU A 572 -24.64 -29.92 -6.31
CA GLU A 572 -23.44 -29.07 -6.28
C GLU A 572 -23.03 -28.62 -7.70
N ARG A 573 -23.13 -29.50 -8.70
CA ARG A 573 -22.96 -29.13 -10.12
C ARG A 573 -23.99 -28.07 -10.54
N ALA A 574 -25.24 -28.19 -10.09
CA ALA A 574 -26.30 -27.21 -10.37
C ALA A 574 -26.10 -25.86 -9.63
N LEU A 575 -25.26 -25.85 -8.59
CA LEU A 575 -24.73 -24.63 -7.95
C LEU A 575 -23.45 -24.11 -8.64
N GLY A 576 -23.05 -24.69 -9.77
CA GLY A 576 -21.88 -24.27 -10.55
C GLY A 576 -20.55 -24.87 -10.11
N ALA A 577 -20.51 -25.74 -9.09
CA ALA A 577 -19.25 -26.37 -8.67
C ALA A 577 -18.61 -27.18 -9.80
N GLY A 578 -17.30 -27.03 -10.02
CA GLY A 578 -16.55 -27.95 -10.89
C GLY A 578 -16.45 -29.31 -10.21
N MET A 579 -16.83 -30.39 -10.90
CA MET A 579 -16.85 -31.73 -10.29
C MET A 579 -15.45 -32.32 -10.21
N GLY A 580 -15.10 -32.87 -9.05
CA GLY A 580 -13.90 -33.68 -8.91
C GLY A 580 -14.08 -35.05 -9.57
N SER A 581 -12.97 -35.71 -9.93
CA SER A 581 -13.04 -37.05 -10.54
C SER A 581 -12.86 -38.17 -9.53
N TRP A 582 -13.38 -39.33 -9.90
CA TRP A 582 -13.14 -40.57 -9.17
C TRP A 582 -11.67 -41.00 -9.20
N ALA A 583 -11.20 -41.63 -8.13
CA ALA A 583 -9.98 -42.43 -8.13
C ALA A 583 -10.16 -43.67 -9.02
N TRP A 584 -9.13 -44.07 -9.78
CA TRP A 584 -9.24 -45.27 -10.62
C TRP A 584 -7.96 -46.13 -10.71
N PRO A 585 -8.05 -47.47 -10.58
CA PRO A 585 -9.27 -48.26 -10.27
C PRO A 585 -9.81 -48.02 -8.86
N PRO A 586 -11.02 -48.53 -8.54
CA PRO A 586 -11.56 -48.54 -7.17
C PRO A 586 -10.61 -49.22 -6.17
N LEU A 587 -11.06 -49.32 -4.92
CA LEU A 587 -10.31 -49.86 -3.76
C LEU A 587 -9.75 -51.30 -3.96
N THR A 588 -10.07 -51.99 -5.06
CA THR A 588 -9.65 -53.36 -5.40
C THR A 588 -9.06 -53.42 -6.83
N ASP A 589 -8.30 -54.48 -7.12
CA ASP A 589 -7.75 -54.79 -8.46
C ASP A 589 -8.77 -55.45 -9.41
N ALA A 590 -10.06 -55.40 -9.08
CA ALA A 590 -11.13 -56.06 -9.82
C ALA A 590 -12.33 -55.13 -10.05
N ILE A 591 -13.01 -55.30 -11.17
CA ILE A 591 -14.22 -54.53 -11.48
C ILE A 591 -15.41 -55.13 -10.71
N PRO A 592 -16.14 -54.35 -9.90
CA PRO A 592 -17.45 -54.75 -9.38
C PRO A 592 -18.49 -54.60 -10.50
N ASP A 593 -19.13 -55.70 -10.88
CA ASP A 593 -20.21 -55.72 -11.88
C ASP A 593 -21.42 -56.49 -11.31
N ALA A 594 -22.63 -55.93 -11.47
CA ALA A 594 -23.88 -56.57 -11.09
C ALA A 594 -24.23 -57.80 -11.95
N GLY A 595 -23.60 -57.95 -13.12
CA GLY A 595 -23.80 -59.06 -14.06
C GLY A 595 -22.97 -60.32 -13.79
N PHE A 596 -21.90 -60.24 -12.97
CA PHE A 596 -21.01 -61.38 -12.71
C PHE A 596 -21.02 -61.82 -11.24
N THR A 597 -21.23 -63.12 -11.03
CA THR A 597 -21.17 -63.76 -9.70
C THR A 597 -19.74 -63.96 -9.16
N THR A 598 -18.74 -63.36 -9.82
CA THR A 598 -17.30 -63.46 -9.52
C THR A 598 -16.61 -62.19 -9.95
N LEU A 599 -15.74 -61.65 -9.09
CA LEU A 599 -14.91 -60.48 -9.37
C LEU A 599 -14.00 -60.76 -10.58
N THR A 600 -13.92 -59.82 -11.52
CA THR A 600 -13.06 -59.93 -12.71
C THR A 600 -11.80 -59.09 -12.50
N PRO A 601 -10.60 -59.70 -12.40
CA PRO A 601 -9.34 -58.98 -12.22
C PRO A 601 -9.02 -58.07 -13.40
N ILE A 602 -8.43 -56.92 -13.11
CA ILE A 602 -7.86 -56.00 -14.09
C ILE A 602 -6.57 -56.63 -14.65
N LYS A 603 -6.42 -56.57 -15.98
CA LYS A 603 -5.28 -57.13 -16.70
C LYS A 603 -4.52 -56.05 -17.47
N SER A 604 -3.27 -56.34 -17.75
CA SER A 604 -2.38 -55.58 -18.63
C SER A 604 -2.79 -55.68 -20.10
N HIS A 605 -2.14 -54.92 -21.01
CA HIS A 605 -2.44 -54.95 -22.44
C HIS A 605 -1.84 -56.21 -23.09
N PHE A 606 -2.60 -57.00 -23.87
CA PHE A 606 -2.00 -58.11 -24.64
C PHE A 606 -1.65 -57.65 -26.05
N ASP A 607 -0.37 -57.45 -26.34
CA ASP A 607 0.07 -57.29 -27.71
C ASP A 607 0.11 -58.63 -28.43
N SER A 608 -0.87 -58.81 -29.31
CA SER A 608 -1.00 -59.96 -30.20
C SER A 608 0.17 -60.15 -31.18
N VAL A 609 1.03 -59.14 -31.39
CA VAL A 609 2.18 -59.18 -32.31
C VAL A 609 3.43 -59.77 -31.63
N SER A 610 3.77 -59.29 -30.44
CA SER A 610 4.83 -59.84 -29.59
C SER A 610 4.41 -61.12 -28.88
N GLY A 611 3.09 -61.32 -28.68
CA GLY A 611 2.54 -62.41 -27.89
C GLY A 611 2.76 -62.23 -26.39
N THR A 612 2.97 -60.98 -25.93
CA THR A 612 3.27 -60.66 -24.53
C THR A 612 2.26 -59.68 -23.94
N TRP A 613 2.17 -59.69 -22.61
CA TRP A 613 1.38 -58.73 -21.86
C TRP A 613 2.26 -57.49 -21.57
N GLU A 614 1.96 -56.39 -22.26
CA GLU A 614 2.63 -55.09 -22.23
C GLU A 614 2.10 -54.16 -21.12
N HIS A 615 2.65 -52.95 -21.05
CA HIS A 615 2.40 -51.96 -20.00
C HIS A 615 0.91 -51.60 -19.87
N TYR A 616 0.47 -51.27 -18.66
CA TYR A 616 -0.91 -50.90 -18.35
C TYR A 616 -1.00 -49.41 -17.98
N ALA A 617 -1.98 -48.68 -18.56
CA ALA A 617 -1.89 -47.23 -18.64
C ALA A 617 -3.23 -46.49 -18.48
N ARG A 618 -4.08 -46.88 -17.52
CA ARG A 618 -5.33 -46.13 -17.24
C ARG A 618 -5.11 -44.76 -16.59
N HIS A 619 -5.09 -43.72 -17.41
CA HIS A 619 -5.32 -42.34 -16.99
C HIS A 619 -6.83 -42.02 -17.06
N ARG A 620 -7.43 -41.61 -15.94
CA ARG A 620 -8.83 -41.16 -15.87
C ARG A 620 -9.03 -39.96 -14.96
N ALA A 621 -8.24 -39.82 -13.92
CA ALA A 621 -8.33 -38.64 -13.07
C ALA A 621 -8.13 -37.34 -13.86
N ARG A 622 -8.95 -36.33 -13.56
CA ARG A 622 -8.97 -34.97 -14.17
C ARG A 622 -9.98 -34.11 -13.41
N GLY A 623 -9.75 -32.82 -13.21
CA GLY A 623 -10.75 -31.94 -12.61
C GLY A 623 -11.74 -31.36 -13.63
N GLY A 624 -13.02 -31.23 -13.29
CA GLY A 624 -13.99 -30.46 -14.07
C GLY A 624 -13.90 -28.96 -13.80
N GLY A 625 -14.09 -28.12 -14.81
CA GLY A 625 -14.03 -26.66 -14.67
C GLY A 625 -15.20 -26.11 -13.84
N GLY A 626 -14.96 -25.04 -13.09
CA GLY A 626 -16.01 -24.30 -12.37
C GLY A 626 -16.98 -23.63 -13.34
N GLY A 627 -18.27 -23.63 -13.03
CA GLY A 627 -19.28 -22.87 -13.76
C GLY A 627 -19.25 -21.41 -13.38
N GLY A 628 -19.27 -20.51 -14.35
CA GLY A 628 -19.53 -19.09 -14.13
C GLY A 628 -21.01 -18.84 -13.82
N TYR A 629 -21.35 -17.59 -13.51
CA TYR A 629 -22.73 -17.19 -13.22
C TYR A 629 -23.65 -17.33 -14.46
N TRP A 630 -23.11 -17.22 -15.68
CA TRP A 630 -23.84 -17.40 -16.95
C TRP A 630 -23.24 -18.42 -17.93
N THR A 631 -22.05 -18.95 -17.65
CA THR A 631 -21.35 -19.88 -18.55
C THR A 631 -21.05 -21.19 -17.83
N GLU A 632 -21.28 -22.33 -18.47
CA GLU A 632 -20.87 -23.62 -17.90
C GLU A 632 -19.34 -23.77 -17.94
N GLY A 633 -18.78 -24.46 -16.94
CA GLY A 633 -17.39 -24.92 -17.00
C GLY A 633 -17.24 -26.09 -17.97
N GLU A 634 -16.04 -26.31 -18.48
CA GLU A 634 -15.76 -27.46 -19.36
C GLU A 634 -15.53 -28.75 -18.56
N GLN A 635 -15.85 -29.90 -19.16
CA GLN A 635 -15.48 -31.21 -18.61
C GLN A 635 -13.97 -31.44 -18.78
N GLY A 636 -13.31 -32.01 -17.76
CA GLY A 636 -11.92 -32.46 -17.89
C GLY A 636 -11.77 -33.58 -18.93
N ASN A 637 -10.73 -33.51 -19.75
CA ASN A 637 -10.47 -34.46 -20.83
C ASN A 637 -9.54 -35.58 -20.37
N ALA A 638 -9.96 -36.84 -20.58
CA ALA A 638 -9.15 -38.00 -20.18
C ALA A 638 -7.82 -38.05 -20.94
N PHE A 639 -7.80 -37.64 -22.20
CA PHE A 639 -6.60 -37.45 -23.00
C PHE A 639 -6.80 -36.30 -24.00
N VAL A 640 -5.86 -35.35 -24.05
CA VAL A 640 -5.85 -34.26 -25.05
C VAL A 640 -4.88 -34.61 -26.19
N ALA A 641 -5.42 -34.69 -27.40
CA ALA A 641 -4.64 -35.01 -28.59
C ALA A 641 -3.61 -33.91 -28.89
N GLY A 642 -2.34 -34.30 -29.02
CA GLY A 642 -1.24 -33.36 -29.27
C GLY A 642 -0.55 -32.83 -28.00
N SER A 643 -0.95 -33.28 -26.80
CA SER A 643 -0.18 -33.04 -25.58
C SER A 643 1.24 -33.59 -25.70
N VAL A 644 2.19 -32.86 -25.13
CA VAL A 644 3.62 -33.19 -25.17
C VAL A 644 4.17 -33.40 -23.77
N ASP A 645 5.20 -34.24 -23.66
CA ASP A 645 6.00 -34.38 -22.46
C ASP A 645 6.89 -33.14 -22.22
N PRO A 646 7.63 -33.07 -21.08
CA PRO A 646 8.55 -31.97 -20.77
C PRO A 646 9.74 -31.82 -21.74
N LEU A 647 9.99 -32.83 -22.58
CA LEU A 647 11.01 -32.84 -23.64
C LEU A 647 10.42 -32.46 -25.02
N LEU A 648 9.14 -32.07 -25.07
CA LEU A 648 8.36 -31.73 -26.27
C LEU A 648 8.09 -32.92 -27.21
N ASN A 649 8.23 -34.16 -26.75
CA ASN A 649 7.76 -35.33 -27.48
C ASN A 649 6.25 -35.46 -27.35
N LEU A 650 5.56 -35.85 -28.42
CA LEU A 650 4.12 -36.13 -28.37
C LEU A 650 3.84 -37.33 -27.45
N LEU A 651 2.93 -37.16 -26.49
CA LEU A 651 2.44 -38.26 -25.67
C LEU A 651 1.65 -39.24 -26.56
N PRO A 652 1.90 -40.57 -26.46
CA PRO A 652 1.16 -41.55 -27.22
C PRO A 652 -0.29 -41.60 -26.73
N ALA A 653 -1.24 -41.52 -27.67
CA ALA A 653 -2.65 -41.73 -27.35
C ALA A 653 -2.89 -43.17 -26.88
N PRO A 654 -3.76 -43.40 -25.89
CA PRO A 654 -4.09 -44.74 -25.41
C PRO A 654 -4.80 -45.58 -26.47
N VAL A 655 -4.64 -46.90 -26.40
CA VAL A 655 -5.22 -47.85 -27.36
C VAL A 655 -6.62 -48.26 -26.91
N ASN A 656 -7.64 -48.00 -27.72
CA ASN A 656 -9.00 -48.47 -27.45
C ASN A 656 -9.19 -49.90 -28.02
N ASP A 657 -9.05 -50.93 -27.17
CA ASP A 657 -9.24 -52.34 -27.55
C ASP A 657 -10.40 -53.02 -26.79
N PRO A 658 -11.64 -52.90 -27.31
CA PRO A 658 -12.80 -53.60 -26.76
C PRO A 658 -12.83 -55.11 -27.13
N ALA A 659 -11.91 -55.62 -27.95
CA ALA A 659 -11.90 -57.01 -28.41
C ALA A 659 -11.08 -57.93 -27.48
N ASN A 660 -9.99 -57.41 -26.89
CA ASN A 660 -9.11 -58.16 -25.99
C ASN A 660 -9.53 -58.10 -24.50
N GLY A 661 -10.67 -57.48 -24.18
CA GLY A 661 -11.18 -57.39 -22.80
C GLY A 661 -10.38 -56.42 -21.92
N ILE A 662 -9.71 -55.45 -22.54
CA ILE A 662 -8.89 -54.44 -21.88
C ILE A 662 -9.73 -53.17 -21.73
N TRP A 663 -10.24 -52.97 -20.52
CA TRP A 663 -11.24 -51.94 -20.21
C TRP A 663 -10.60 -50.56 -19.99
N GLU A 664 -10.10 -49.93 -21.04
CA GLU A 664 -9.45 -48.61 -20.93
C GLU A 664 -10.39 -47.43 -21.25
N PHE A 665 -11.33 -47.56 -22.19
CA PHE A 665 -12.34 -46.52 -22.48
C PHE A 665 -13.80 -46.97 -22.26
N ASN A 666 -14.63 -46.08 -21.69
CA ASN A 666 -15.99 -46.37 -21.24
C ASN A 666 -16.97 -46.52 -22.40
N ASP A 667 -17.59 -47.70 -22.50
CA ASP A 667 -18.87 -47.90 -23.22
C ASP A 667 -19.77 -48.97 -22.55
N PHE A 668 -19.30 -49.64 -21.48
CA PHE A 668 -19.96 -50.83 -20.90
C PHE A 668 -20.18 -50.82 -19.39
N LEU A 669 -19.58 -49.88 -18.64
CA LEU A 669 -19.79 -49.74 -17.21
C LEU A 669 -20.33 -48.35 -16.92
N ASP A 670 -21.63 -48.31 -16.58
CA ASP A 670 -22.35 -47.15 -16.02
C ASP A 670 -21.86 -46.82 -14.59
N LEU A 671 -20.57 -46.97 -14.31
CA LEU A 671 -19.93 -46.56 -13.06
C LEU A 671 -19.95 -45.03 -12.92
N ASP A 672 -19.85 -44.31 -14.04
CA ASP A 672 -20.12 -42.87 -14.16
C ASP A 672 -21.56 -42.52 -13.71
N ALA A 673 -22.46 -43.51 -13.64
CA ALA A 673 -23.85 -43.38 -13.22
C ALA A 673 -24.20 -44.17 -11.93
N HIS A 674 -23.23 -44.81 -11.26
CA HIS A 674 -23.51 -45.75 -10.15
C HIS A 674 -24.09 -45.07 -8.89
N GLY A 675 -24.15 -43.74 -8.91
CA GLY A 675 -24.78 -42.88 -7.91
C GLY A 675 -26.16 -42.30 -8.29
N GLY A 676 -26.88 -42.84 -9.27
CA GLY A 676 -28.32 -42.54 -9.50
C GLY A 676 -28.71 -41.09 -9.87
N GLY A 677 -27.73 -40.19 -10.05
CA GLY A 677 -27.94 -38.75 -10.29
C GLY A 677 -27.52 -38.23 -11.68
N GLY A 678 -27.03 -39.11 -12.57
CA GLY A 678 -26.73 -38.78 -13.98
C GLY A 678 -25.69 -37.68 -14.22
N THR A 679 -24.84 -37.38 -13.24
CA THR A 679 -23.77 -36.37 -13.35
C THR A 679 -22.45 -37.04 -13.76
N PRO A 680 -21.89 -36.75 -14.96
CA PRO A 680 -20.68 -37.41 -15.43
C PRO A 680 -19.43 -37.12 -14.57
N ASP A 681 -18.50 -38.07 -14.56
CA ASP A 681 -17.18 -37.92 -13.94
C ASP A 681 -16.41 -36.70 -14.51
N ALA A 682 -15.83 -35.89 -13.62
CA ALA A 682 -15.15 -34.63 -13.94
C ALA A 682 -15.97 -33.60 -14.73
N ALA A 683 -17.30 -33.65 -14.68
CA ALA A 683 -18.17 -32.69 -15.36
C ALA A 683 -17.90 -31.24 -14.93
N GLY A 684 -17.98 -30.31 -15.88
CA GLY A 684 -17.96 -28.89 -15.58
C GLY A 684 -19.23 -28.44 -14.84
N GLY A 685 -19.08 -27.42 -14.00
CA GLY A 685 -20.17 -26.82 -13.24
C GLY A 685 -21.18 -26.09 -14.13
N ALA A 686 -22.46 -26.15 -13.75
CA ALA A 686 -23.55 -25.57 -14.53
C ALA A 686 -24.55 -24.84 -13.62
N TYR A 687 -24.22 -23.60 -13.25
CA TYR A 687 -25.11 -22.76 -12.47
C TYR A 687 -26.32 -22.37 -13.33
N THR A 688 -27.53 -22.68 -12.86
CA THR A 688 -28.78 -22.33 -13.55
C THR A 688 -29.49 -21.21 -12.81
N LEU A 689 -29.54 -20.04 -13.42
CA LEU A 689 -30.29 -18.90 -12.89
C LEU A 689 -31.80 -19.15 -12.85
N PRO A 690 -32.51 -18.67 -11.81
CA PRO A 690 -33.96 -18.61 -11.83
C PRO A 690 -34.44 -17.70 -12.99
N PRO A 691 -35.41 -18.14 -13.82
CA PRO A 691 -35.90 -17.33 -14.95
C PRO A 691 -36.48 -15.98 -14.52
N GLY A 692 -36.09 -14.90 -15.21
CA GLY A 692 -36.52 -13.53 -14.90
C GLY A 692 -35.66 -12.82 -13.83
N ILE A 693 -34.44 -13.32 -13.59
CA ILE A 693 -33.44 -12.71 -12.70
C ILE A 693 -32.18 -12.37 -13.52
N GLU A 694 -32.28 -11.33 -14.34
CA GLU A 694 -31.17 -10.79 -15.14
C GLU A 694 -30.53 -9.56 -14.44
N THR A 695 -30.16 -9.72 -13.17
CA THR A 695 -29.62 -8.66 -12.30
C THR A 695 -28.46 -9.18 -11.42
N LEU A 696 -27.55 -8.28 -11.03
CA LEU A 696 -26.46 -8.52 -10.06
C LEU A 696 -26.69 -7.77 -8.74
N ASP A 697 -27.97 -7.55 -8.41
CA ASP A 697 -28.40 -6.77 -7.25
C ASP A 697 -27.90 -7.40 -5.93
N PRO A 698 -27.03 -6.72 -5.16
CA PRO A 698 -26.49 -7.26 -3.91
C PRO A 698 -27.56 -7.41 -2.81
N ASP A 699 -28.62 -6.60 -2.81
CA ASP A 699 -29.68 -6.66 -1.80
C ASP A 699 -30.61 -7.87 -2.00
N GLN A 700 -30.64 -8.41 -3.22
CA GLN A 700 -31.25 -9.70 -3.55
C GLN A 700 -30.30 -10.88 -3.31
N GLY A 701 -29.05 -10.64 -2.90
CA GLY A 701 -28.01 -11.66 -2.74
C GLY A 701 -27.49 -12.23 -4.06
N LEU A 702 -27.52 -11.44 -5.14
CA LEU A 702 -27.20 -11.89 -6.51
C LEU A 702 -25.82 -11.43 -7.00
N LEU A 703 -25.12 -10.57 -6.25
CA LEU A 703 -23.71 -10.27 -6.49
C LEU A 703 -22.84 -11.42 -5.95
N LEU A 704 -22.61 -12.45 -6.76
CA LEU A 704 -21.92 -13.68 -6.36
C LEU A 704 -20.63 -13.90 -7.17
N GLY A 705 -19.59 -14.43 -6.51
CA GLY A 705 -18.33 -14.76 -7.18
C GLY A 705 -18.42 -16.06 -7.99
N GLY A 706 -17.40 -16.33 -8.80
CA GLY A 706 -17.28 -17.55 -9.59
C GLY A 706 -17.18 -18.80 -8.71
N ALA A 707 -17.41 -19.96 -9.31
CA ALA A 707 -17.24 -21.27 -8.68
C ALA A 707 -15.79 -21.76 -8.80
N GLY A 708 -15.37 -22.58 -7.84
CA GLY A 708 -14.10 -23.31 -7.91
C GLY A 708 -14.17 -24.49 -8.88
N GLY A 709 -13.04 -24.76 -9.56
CA GLY A 709 -12.85 -25.97 -10.33
C GLY A 709 -12.71 -27.20 -9.44
N GLY A 710 -13.03 -28.38 -9.95
CA GLY A 710 -12.91 -29.65 -9.23
C GLY A 710 -11.46 -30.11 -9.10
N GLY A 711 -11.14 -30.78 -7.99
CA GLY A 711 -9.87 -31.47 -7.82
C GLY A 711 -9.86 -32.77 -8.62
N ALA A 712 -8.71 -33.13 -9.18
CA ALA A 712 -8.57 -34.44 -9.82
C ALA A 712 -8.44 -35.56 -8.78
N GLY A 713 -8.86 -36.78 -9.11
CA GLY A 713 -8.63 -37.98 -8.27
C GLY A 713 -7.23 -38.58 -8.44
N CYS A 714 -6.96 -39.71 -7.79
CA CYS A 714 -5.72 -40.45 -8.02
C CYS A 714 -5.76 -41.31 -9.31
N SER A 715 -4.59 -41.61 -9.88
CA SER A 715 -4.41 -42.46 -11.07
C SER A 715 -3.25 -43.45 -10.91
N ARG A 716 -3.39 -44.64 -11.48
CA ARG A 716 -2.36 -45.71 -11.47
C ARG A 716 -1.59 -45.89 -12.78
N HIS A 717 -1.39 -44.80 -13.53
CA HIS A 717 -0.65 -44.81 -14.81
C HIS A 717 0.83 -45.23 -14.63
N GLY A 718 1.38 -45.97 -15.59
CA GLY A 718 2.75 -46.49 -15.53
C GLY A 718 2.96 -47.70 -14.58
N SER A 719 1.87 -48.34 -14.13
CA SER A 719 1.93 -49.63 -13.43
C SER A 719 2.39 -50.75 -14.39
N TYR A 720 3.21 -51.68 -13.90
CA TYR A 720 3.99 -52.58 -14.75
C TYR A 720 3.79 -54.07 -14.43
N HIS A 721 4.04 -54.92 -15.42
CA HIS A 721 4.07 -56.38 -15.33
C HIS A 721 5.33 -56.86 -16.06
N ASP A 722 6.19 -57.63 -15.39
CA ASP A 722 7.35 -58.22 -16.05
C ASP A 722 6.93 -59.45 -16.86
N GLY A 723 7.17 -59.42 -18.17
CA GLY A 723 6.65 -60.37 -19.16
C GLY A 723 7.19 -61.80 -19.05
N GLY A 724 7.89 -62.16 -17.97
CA GLY A 724 8.57 -63.44 -17.80
C GLY A 724 7.76 -64.58 -17.17
N PHE A 725 6.81 -64.30 -16.25
CA PHE A 725 6.36 -65.33 -15.30
C PHE A 725 4.85 -65.57 -15.17
N ARG A 726 3.96 -64.75 -15.75
CA ARG A 726 2.50 -64.98 -15.69
C ARG A 726 1.84 -65.02 -17.08
N PRO A 727 1.23 -66.14 -17.50
CA PRO A 727 0.52 -66.22 -18.78
C PRO A 727 -0.88 -65.57 -18.75
N ASP A 728 -1.33 -65.07 -17.60
CA ASP A 728 -2.69 -64.58 -17.38
C ASP A 728 -2.84 -63.04 -17.35
N GLY A 729 -1.76 -62.27 -17.38
CA GLY A 729 -1.77 -60.80 -17.55
C GLY A 729 -2.03 -59.98 -16.29
N LEU A 730 -1.85 -60.55 -15.09
CA LEU A 730 -2.00 -59.83 -13.81
C LEU A 730 -0.90 -58.76 -13.61
N ILE A 731 -1.23 -57.64 -12.95
CA ILE A 731 -0.29 -56.54 -12.67
C ILE A 731 0.68 -56.91 -11.53
N ASP A 732 1.96 -56.56 -11.67
CA ASP A 732 3.03 -56.99 -10.75
C ASP A 732 3.56 -55.83 -9.88
N THR A 733 3.60 -54.59 -10.40
CA THR A 733 3.92 -53.38 -9.63
C THR A 733 2.89 -52.27 -9.86
N PHE A 734 2.52 -51.57 -8.78
CA PHE A 734 1.59 -50.45 -8.82
C PHE A 734 2.33 -49.12 -8.71
N ARG A 735 2.01 -48.20 -9.62
CA ARG A 735 2.16 -46.77 -9.37
C ARG A 735 0.82 -46.23 -8.87
N ASP A 736 0.87 -45.25 -7.98
CA ASP A 736 -0.29 -44.45 -7.64
C ASP A 736 0.16 -42.99 -7.54
N CYS A 737 -0.58 -42.13 -8.22
CA CYS A 737 -0.28 -40.73 -8.44
C CYS A 737 -1.46 -39.92 -7.93
N ASP A 738 -1.19 -38.91 -7.11
CA ASP A 738 -2.21 -38.02 -6.58
C ASP A 738 -2.76 -37.08 -7.67
N GLY A 739 -3.96 -36.56 -7.42
CA GLY A 739 -4.58 -35.57 -8.30
C GLY A 739 -4.25 -34.14 -7.87
N ALA A 740 -4.14 -33.22 -8.82
CA ALA A 740 -4.00 -31.80 -8.52
C ALA A 740 -5.30 -31.18 -7.98
N GLY A 741 -5.16 -30.08 -7.24
CA GLY A 741 -6.29 -29.28 -6.80
C GLY A 741 -6.88 -28.44 -7.93
N GLY A 742 -8.16 -28.13 -7.83
CA GLY A 742 -8.83 -27.18 -8.73
C GLY A 742 -8.53 -25.73 -8.35
N GLY A 743 -8.55 -24.83 -9.33
CA GLY A 743 -8.40 -23.39 -9.11
C GLY A 743 -9.67 -22.76 -8.52
N ALA A 744 -9.53 -21.62 -7.85
CA ALA A 744 -10.66 -20.92 -7.25
C ALA A 744 -11.43 -20.07 -8.27
N GLY A 745 -12.70 -19.81 -7.99
CA GLY A 745 -13.48 -18.81 -8.72
C GLY A 745 -13.06 -17.39 -8.38
N GLY A 746 -13.19 -16.48 -9.35
CA GLY A 746 -12.97 -15.04 -9.17
C GLY A 746 -14.00 -14.39 -8.25
N GLY A 747 -13.61 -13.31 -7.59
CA GLY A 747 -14.45 -12.60 -6.62
C GLY A 747 -15.60 -11.80 -7.23
N ALA A 748 -16.47 -11.32 -6.35
CA ALA A 748 -17.57 -10.42 -6.69
C ALA A 748 -17.24 -8.97 -6.31
N LEU A 749 -17.49 -8.06 -7.24
CA LEU A 749 -17.15 -6.64 -7.16
C LEU A 749 -18.35 -5.77 -7.53
N GLN A 750 -18.66 -4.79 -6.69
CA GLN A 750 -19.47 -3.64 -7.04
C GLN A 750 -18.60 -2.39 -7.01
N ILE A 751 -18.71 -1.55 -8.04
CA ILE A 751 -18.20 -0.18 -8.01
C ILE A 751 -19.36 0.76 -8.31
N GLN A 752 -19.64 1.69 -7.40
CA GLN A 752 -20.58 2.78 -7.62
C GLN A 752 -19.85 4.13 -7.58
N ALA A 753 -19.89 4.88 -8.68
CA ALA A 753 -19.37 6.24 -8.77
C ALA A 753 -20.53 7.25 -8.92
N GLY A 754 -20.76 8.06 -7.89
CA GLY A 754 -21.73 9.15 -7.95
C GLY A 754 -21.28 10.26 -8.91
N GLY A 755 -19.97 10.54 -8.97
CA GLY A 755 -19.34 11.48 -9.90
C GLY A 755 -18.90 10.80 -11.20
N ARG A 756 -17.64 11.03 -11.59
CA ARG A 756 -17.00 10.43 -12.79
C ARG A 756 -16.43 9.03 -12.48
N PHE A 757 -16.60 8.08 -13.40
CA PHE A 757 -15.80 6.84 -13.43
C PHE A 757 -14.73 6.90 -14.53
N SER A 758 -13.47 6.63 -14.18
CA SER A 758 -12.34 6.66 -15.09
C SER A 758 -11.41 5.47 -14.86
N LEU A 759 -11.31 4.55 -15.82
CA LEU A 759 -10.42 3.39 -15.77
C LEU A 759 -9.41 3.44 -16.92
N SER A 760 -8.13 3.61 -16.59
CA SER A 760 -6.98 3.53 -17.50
C SER A 760 -6.03 2.37 -17.16
N GLY A 761 -6.12 1.84 -15.94
CA GLY A 761 -5.43 0.64 -15.47
C GLY A 761 -6.21 -0.66 -15.74
N LEU A 762 -6.20 -1.58 -14.79
CA LEU A 762 -6.82 -2.92 -14.89
C LEU A 762 -7.75 -3.19 -13.70
N VAL A 763 -8.92 -3.75 -13.96
CA VAL A 763 -9.78 -4.41 -12.96
C VAL A 763 -9.94 -5.88 -13.37
N THR A 764 -9.63 -6.82 -12.49
CA THR A 764 -9.72 -8.26 -12.79
C THR A 764 -10.46 -9.05 -11.70
N VAL A 765 -11.30 -9.97 -12.16
CA VAL A 765 -12.01 -11.00 -11.37
C VAL A 765 -11.80 -12.37 -12.03
N GLU A 766 -10.61 -12.63 -12.58
CA GLU A 766 -10.30 -13.84 -13.32
C GLU A 766 -10.41 -15.11 -12.44
N GLY A 767 -10.78 -16.23 -13.05
CA GLY A 767 -10.76 -17.53 -12.40
C GLY A 767 -9.33 -18.08 -12.24
N GLY A 768 -9.04 -18.68 -11.11
CA GLY A 768 -7.76 -19.32 -10.83
C GLY A 768 -7.56 -20.57 -11.70
N ALA A 769 -6.33 -20.77 -12.19
CA ALA A 769 -5.98 -21.98 -12.93
C ALA A 769 -6.02 -23.22 -12.03
N GLY A 770 -6.42 -24.36 -12.60
CA GLY A 770 -6.27 -25.66 -11.96
C GLY A 770 -4.80 -26.08 -11.88
N GLY A 771 -4.44 -26.86 -10.87
CA GLY A 771 -3.05 -27.26 -10.65
C GLY A 771 -2.51 -28.09 -11.81
N ASP A 772 -1.35 -27.69 -12.33
CA ASP A 772 -0.55 -28.49 -13.26
C ASP A 772 0.19 -29.60 -12.48
N SER A 773 0.49 -30.73 -13.10
CA SER A 773 1.48 -31.68 -12.56
C SER A 773 2.86 -31.03 -12.61
N GLU A 774 3.63 -31.12 -11.51
CA GLU A 774 4.99 -30.56 -11.47
C GLU A 774 5.93 -31.23 -12.48
N PHE A 775 5.67 -32.49 -12.84
CA PHE A 775 6.35 -33.18 -13.94
C PHE A 775 6.24 -32.40 -15.26
N MET A 776 5.13 -31.68 -15.49
CA MET A 776 4.90 -30.88 -16.69
C MET A 776 5.51 -29.47 -16.64
N LEU A 777 5.93 -29.00 -15.47
CA LEU A 777 6.44 -27.64 -15.25
C LEU A 777 7.97 -27.57 -15.17
N GLN A 778 8.61 -28.59 -14.62
CA GLN A 778 10.05 -28.64 -14.46
C GLN A 778 10.64 -29.89 -15.14
N LEU A 779 11.96 -29.92 -15.32
CA LEU A 779 12.74 -31.13 -15.68
C LEU A 779 13.53 -31.70 -14.47
N PRO A 780 12.90 -32.02 -13.32
CA PRO A 780 13.53 -32.92 -12.37
C PRO A 780 13.50 -34.33 -12.97
N TYR A 781 14.31 -35.23 -12.42
CA TYR A 781 14.37 -36.65 -12.82
C TYR A 781 14.93 -36.87 -14.24
N THR A 782 16.26 -36.79 -14.34
CA THR A 782 17.07 -37.07 -15.54
C THR A 782 17.11 -38.56 -15.92
N ASP A 783 15.98 -39.25 -15.90
CA ASP A 783 15.86 -40.64 -16.34
C ASP A 783 14.98 -40.74 -17.60
N PRO A 784 15.59 -40.83 -18.80
CA PRO A 784 14.86 -41.09 -20.04
C PRO A 784 14.01 -42.36 -19.98
N ALA A 785 14.34 -43.36 -19.14
CA ALA A 785 13.53 -44.55 -18.96
C ALA A 785 12.18 -44.25 -18.29
N ALA A 786 12.09 -43.27 -17.38
CA ALA A 786 10.81 -42.86 -16.81
C ALA A 786 9.87 -42.27 -17.88
N ILE A 787 10.43 -41.55 -18.86
CA ILE A 787 9.68 -41.01 -20.01
C ILE A 787 9.34 -42.12 -21.02
N LEU A 788 10.25 -43.07 -21.26
CA LEU A 788 10.07 -44.20 -22.19
C LEU A 788 9.14 -45.32 -21.69
N LEU A 789 9.06 -45.55 -20.38
CA LEU A 789 8.24 -46.61 -19.76
C LEU A 789 6.83 -46.15 -19.40
N GLY A 790 6.57 -44.84 -19.47
CA GLY A 790 5.30 -44.17 -19.17
C GLY A 790 5.46 -43.10 -18.08
N PRO A 791 4.97 -41.86 -18.29
CA PRO A 791 5.06 -40.76 -17.31
C PRO A 791 4.31 -41.09 -16.01
N PRO A 792 4.42 -40.25 -14.96
CA PRO A 792 3.49 -40.34 -13.83
C PRO A 792 2.04 -40.07 -14.29
N GLY A 793 1.06 -40.52 -13.51
CA GLY A 793 -0.38 -40.46 -13.86
C GLY A 793 -1.10 -39.17 -13.44
N ASP A 794 -0.35 -38.23 -12.87
CA ASP A 794 -0.83 -37.00 -12.27
C ASP A 794 -1.84 -36.31 -13.16
N ALA A 795 -2.91 -35.84 -12.53
CA ALA A 795 -4.07 -35.33 -13.20
C ALA A 795 -4.25 -33.85 -12.94
N GLY A 796 -4.45 -33.08 -14.01
CA GLY A 796 -4.68 -31.65 -13.91
C GLY A 796 -6.01 -31.33 -13.26
N GLY A 797 -6.01 -30.38 -12.33
CA GLY A 797 -7.23 -29.88 -11.68
C GLY A 797 -8.07 -29.01 -12.61
N GLY A 798 -9.34 -28.82 -12.31
CA GLY A 798 -10.21 -27.93 -13.07
C GLY A 798 -9.88 -26.47 -12.79
N GLY A 799 -10.00 -25.58 -13.77
CA GLY A 799 -9.94 -24.15 -13.53
C GLY A 799 -11.21 -23.63 -12.85
N GLY A 800 -11.09 -22.63 -11.99
CA GLY A 800 -12.25 -21.91 -11.46
C GLY A 800 -12.82 -20.93 -12.47
N SER A 801 -14.07 -20.50 -12.32
CA SER A 801 -14.70 -19.54 -13.24
C SER A 801 -14.40 -18.09 -12.88
N GLY A 802 -14.55 -17.20 -13.86
CA GLY A 802 -14.50 -15.75 -13.64
C GLY A 802 -15.62 -15.27 -12.72
N GLY A 803 -15.38 -14.17 -12.02
CA GLY A 803 -16.27 -13.56 -11.05
C GLY A 803 -17.37 -12.67 -11.64
N ALA A 804 -17.91 -11.77 -10.82
CA ALA A 804 -18.99 -10.87 -11.20
C ALA A 804 -18.63 -9.40 -10.91
N ILE A 805 -18.92 -8.50 -11.87
CA ILE A 805 -18.74 -7.06 -11.71
C ILE A 805 -20.07 -6.31 -11.94
N LEU A 806 -20.49 -5.54 -10.96
CA LEU A 806 -21.56 -4.54 -11.08
C LEU A 806 -20.92 -3.13 -11.11
N LEU A 807 -20.98 -2.45 -12.26
CA LEU A 807 -20.50 -1.08 -12.41
C LEU A 807 -21.67 -0.11 -12.55
N GLN A 808 -21.81 0.78 -11.56
CA GLN A 808 -22.83 1.82 -11.49
C GLN A 808 -22.18 3.20 -11.56
N THR A 809 -22.62 4.06 -12.47
CA THR A 809 -22.10 5.43 -12.59
C THR A 809 -23.22 6.44 -12.80
N SER A 810 -23.21 7.54 -12.04
CA SER A 810 -24.17 8.64 -12.15
C SER A 810 -23.64 9.82 -12.97
N GLY A 811 -22.33 9.91 -13.19
CA GLY A 811 -21.69 10.86 -14.09
C GLY A 811 -21.09 10.21 -15.33
N THR A 812 -19.93 10.70 -15.76
CA THR A 812 -19.28 10.26 -17.02
C THR A 812 -18.52 8.95 -16.87
N LEU A 813 -18.69 8.06 -17.86
CA LEU A 813 -17.95 6.80 -17.98
C LEU A 813 -16.78 6.98 -18.97
N THR A 814 -15.55 6.70 -18.54
CA THR A 814 -14.35 6.65 -19.40
C THR A 814 -13.53 5.42 -19.08
N VAL A 815 -13.36 4.52 -20.04
CA VAL A 815 -12.70 3.21 -19.84
C VAL A 815 -11.77 2.92 -21.01
N ALA A 816 -10.55 2.46 -20.71
CA ALA A 816 -9.58 2.00 -21.69
C ALA A 816 -9.97 0.62 -22.28
N PRO A 817 -9.46 0.24 -23.47
CA PRO A 817 -9.74 -1.07 -24.03
C PRO A 817 -9.20 -2.21 -23.16
N ASP A 818 -9.93 -3.34 -23.11
CA ASP A 818 -9.57 -4.57 -22.39
C ASP A 818 -9.24 -4.36 -20.89
N ALA A 819 -9.77 -3.29 -20.28
CA ALA A 819 -9.44 -2.86 -18.93
C ALA A 819 -10.18 -3.63 -17.83
N PHE A 820 -11.25 -4.36 -18.17
CA PHE A 820 -11.90 -5.34 -17.30
C PHE A 820 -11.55 -6.76 -17.75
N ARG A 821 -11.20 -7.66 -16.83
CA ARG A 821 -10.99 -9.09 -17.12
C ARG A 821 -11.85 -9.99 -16.25
N LEU A 822 -12.53 -10.92 -16.91
CA LEU A 822 -13.43 -11.90 -16.30
C LEU A 822 -13.22 -13.30 -16.89
N ASP A 823 -12.03 -13.56 -17.42
CA ASP A 823 -11.67 -14.85 -18.01
C ASP A 823 -11.78 -15.99 -16.99
N GLY A 824 -12.24 -17.15 -17.46
CA GLY A 824 -12.24 -18.38 -16.67
C GLY A 824 -10.84 -18.95 -16.57
N GLY A 825 -10.51 -19.53 -15.42
CA GLY A 825 -9.23 -20.17 -15.18
C GLY A 825 -9.02 -21.36 -16.11
N ARG A 826 -7.81 -21.48 -16.65
CA ARG A 826 -7.43 -22.65 -17.45
C ARG A 826 -7.43 -23.92 -16.58
N GLY A 827 -7.85 -25.04 -17.15
CA GLY A 827 -7.64 -26.38 -16.59
C GLY A 827 -6.17 -26.81 -16.56
N GLY A 828 -5.78 -27.47 -15.48
CA GLY A 828 -4.42 -27.96 -15.25
C GLY A 828 -3.99 -29.04 -16.24
N LYS A 829 -2.69 -29.18 -16.46
CA LYS A 829 -2.05 -30.20 -17.28
C LYS A 829 -1.65 -31.41 -16.43
N GLY A 830 -2.38 -32.51 -16.59
CA GLY A 830 -1.88 -33.82 -16.18
C GLY A 830 -0.77 -34.35 -17.09
N SER A 831 0.13 -35.15 -16.52
CA SER A 831 1.36 -35.66 -17.14
C SER A 831 1.14 -36.76 -18.18
N ALA A 832 -0.05 -37.37 -18.21
CA ALA A 832 -0.45 -38.36 -19.21
C ALA A 832 -1.36 -37.78 -20.33
N GLY A 833 -1.49 -36.45 -20.42
CA GLY A 833 -2.44 -35.79 -21.34
C GLY A 833 -3.86 -35.65 -20.75
N ASN A 834 -4.07 -36.11 -19.53
CA ASN A 834 -5.28 -35.99 -18.72
C ASN A 834 -5.42 -34.59 -18.12
N HIS A 835 -5.95 -33.66 -18.92
CA HIS A 835 -6.04 -32.25 -18.56
C HIS A 835 -7.40 -31.92 -17.93
N GLY A 836 -7.39 -31.04 -16.93
CA GLY A 836 -8.61 -30.52 -16.32
C GLY A 836 -9.40 -29.62 -17.29
N GLY A 837 -10.68 -29.42 -17.00
CA GLY A 837 -11.55 -28.52 -17.77
C GLY A 837 -11.26 -27.05 -17.43
N ALA A 838 -11.44 -26.16 -18.41
CA ALA A 838 -11.42 -24.71 -18.18
C ALA A 838 -12.68 -24.27 -17.41
N GLY A 839 -12.53 -23.26 -16.54
CA GLY A 839 -13.67 -22.61 -15.90
C GLY A 839 -14.44 -21.72 -16.87
N GLY A 840 -15.72 -21.49 -16.58
CA GLY A 840 -16.54 -20.55 -17.33
C GLY A 840 -16.07 -19.10 -17.16
N ALA A 841 -16.33 -18.25 -18.15
CA ALA A 841 -16.15 -16.80 -18.02
C ALA A 841 -17.16 -16.19 -17.03
N GLY A 842 -16.73 -15.09 -16.39
CA GLY A 842 -17.55 -14.31 -15.46
C GLY A 842 -18.61 -13.44 -16.14
N VAL A 843 -19.18 -12.50 -15.40
CA VAL A 843 -20.22 -11.57 -15.89
C VAL A 843 -19.98 -10.14 -15.43
N MET A 844 -20.20 -9.18 -16.33
CA MET A 844 -20.20 -7.76 -16.00
C MET A 844 -21.53 -7.11 -16.38
N ARG A 845 -22.06 -6.27 -15.49
CA ARG A 845 -23.22 -5.40 -15.75
C ARG A 845 -22.80 -3.93 -15.68
N PHE A 846 -23.23 -3.17 -16.69
CA PHE A 846 -23.07 -1.72 -16.75
C PHE A 846 -24.41 -1.03 -16.46
N GLU A 847 -24.39 -0.04 -15.58
CA GLU A 847 -25.53 0.76 -15.19
C GLU A 847 -25.15 2.25 -15.27
N THR A 848 -25.60 2.91 -16.33
CA THR A 848 -25.17 4.27 -16.72
C THR A 848 -26.34 5.24 -16.74
N PRO A 849 -26.11 6.57 -16.64
CA PRO A 849 -27.19 7.56 -16.59
C PRO A 849 -27.97 7.65 -17.90
N THR A 850 -27.34 7.22 -19.01
CA THR A 850 -27.92 7.35 -20.35
C THR A 850 -28.58 6.07 -20.84
N GLY A 851 -28.09 4.89 -20.41
CA GLY A 851 -28.49 3.60 -20.98
C GLY A 851 -28.37 3.55 -22.52
N SER A 852 -27.43 4.33 -23.09
CA SER A 852 -27.33 4.59 -24.53
C SER A 852 -25.98 4.21 -25.14
N GLU A 853 -25.05 3.75 -24.31
CA GLU A 853 -23.78 3.18 -24.70
C GLU A 853 -24.02 1.96 -25.60
N SER A 854 -23.34 1.88 -26.75
CA SER A 854 -23.54 0.75 -27.65
C SER A 854 -22.87 -0.50 -27.12
N LEU A 855 -23.48 -1.69 -27.35
CA LEU A 855 -22.87 -2.97 -26.94
C LEU A 855 -21.44 -3.12 -27.47
N ALA A 856 -21.16 -2.68 -28.70
CA ALA A 856 -19.81 -2.69 -29.29
C ALA A 856 -18.81 -1.76 -28.57
N THR A 857 -19.30 -0.71 -27.90
CA THR A 857 -18.48 0.17 -27.05
C THR A 857 -18.16 -0.49 -25.72
N LEU A 858 -19.13 -1.21 -25.12
CA LEU A 858 -18.94 -1.93 -23.86
C LEU A 858 -18.11 -3.21 -24.04
N GLN A 859 -18.29 -3.91 -25.16
CA GLN A 859 -17.49 -5.08 -25.56
C GLN A 859 -15.99 -4.77 -25.53
N GLY A 860 -15.57 -3.71 -26.22
CA GLY A 860 -14.16 -3.33 -26.29
C GLY A 860 -13.53 -2.88 -24.97
N MET A 861 -14.26 -2.87 -23.84
CA MET A 861 -13.74 -2.58 -22.51
C MET A 861 -13.43 -3.87 -21.71
N VAL A 862 -13.83 -5.04 -22.19
CA VAL A 862 -13.96 -6.28 -21.38
C VAL A 862 -13.36 -7.49 -22.08
N SER A 863 -12.45 -8.21 -21.40
CA SER A 863 -11.96 -9.53 -21.78
C SER A 863 -12.65 -10.64 -20.97
N PRO A 864 -13.03 -11.77 -21.59
CA PRO A 864 -12.91 -12.08 -23.02
C PRO A 864 -14.01 -11.40 -23.85
N ASP A 865 -13.73 -11.14 -25.13
CA ASP A 865 -14.61 -10.51 -26.15
C ASP A 865 -15.99 -11.21 -26.38
N VAL A 866 -16.30 -12.29 -25.66
CA VAL A 866 -17.52 -13.11 -25.82
C VAL A 866 -18.65 -12.60 -24.93
N SER A 867 -19.05 -11.34 -25.09
CA SER A 867 -20.22 -10.80 -24.39
C SER A 867 -21.53 -11.37 -24.93
N VAL A 868 -22.46 -11.77 -24.06
CA VAL A 868 -23.85 -12.08 -24.46
C VAL A 868 -24.74 -10.89 -24.14
N ASP A 869 -25.45 -10.37 -25.16
CA ASP A 869 -26.48 -9.35 -24.97
C ASP A 869 -27.73 -9.98 -24.33
N LEU A 870 -27.92 -9.74 -23.03
CA LEU A 870 -29.10 -10.18 -22.27
C LEU A 870 -30.30 -9.25 -22.51
N ALA A 871 -30.65 -9.04 -23.78
CA ALA A 871 -31.85 -8.31 -24.14
C ALA A 871 -33.12 -9.11 -23.78
N PRO A 872 -34.14 -8.51 -23.13
CA PRO A 872 -34.35 -7.07 -22.96
C PRO A 872 -34.53 -6.61 -21.50
N ILE A 873 -33.52 -5.94 -20.93
CA ILE A 873 -33.75 -4.94 -19.88
C ILE A 873 -33.17 -3.61 -20.38
N GLY A 874 -34.05 -2.60 -20.50
CA GLY A 874 -33.77 -1.33 -21.17
C GLY A 874 -34.33 -1.29 -22.61
N SER A 875 -35.32 -0.42 -22.85
CA SER A 875 -35.59 0.00 -24.23
C SER A 875 -34.50 0.98 -24.65
N PRO A 876 -33.88 0.84 -25.85
CA PRO A 876 -32.81 1.75 -26.29
C PRO A 876 -33.21 3.22 -26.14
N GLY A 877 -32.41 3.99 -25.39
CA GLY A 877 -32.71 5.38 -25.04
C GLY A 877 -33.58 5.57 -23.79
N GLN A 878 -33.58 4.62 -22.86
CA GLN A 878 -34.02 4.80 -21.47
C GLN A 878 -32.83 4.57 -20.54
N PRO A 879 -32.66 5.37 -19.48
CA PRO A 879 -31.65 5.12 -18.45
C PRO A 879 -31.76 3.69 -17.92
N ASN A 880 -30.63 2.99 -17.89
CA ASN A 880 -30.53 1.63 -17.36
C ASN A 880 -29.61 1.58 -16.13
N VAL A 881 -29.52 2.70 -15.39
CA VAL A 881 -29.28 2.62 -13.95
C VAL A 881 -30.37 1.70 -13.43
N ALA A 882 -30.02 0.47 -13.03
CA ALA A 882 -31.03 -0.39 -12.45
C ALA A 882 -31.46 0.32 -11.17
N VAL A 883 -32.77 0.51 -11.03
CA VAL A 883 -33.50 0.51 -9.77
C VAL A 883 -32.58 0.69 -8.55
N LEU A 884 -31.97 1.87 -8.39
CA LEU A 884 -31.39 2.28 -7.12
C LEU A 884 -32.58 2.64 -6.26
N GLN A 885 -33.34 1.60 -5.87
CA GLN A 885 -34.49 1.75 -5.02
C GLN A 885 -34.02 2.38 -3.71
N ALA A 886 -34.89 3.19 -3.11
CA ALA A 886 -34.71 3.98 -1.90
C ALA A 886 -34.49 3.12 -0.63
N SER A 887 -33.55 2.18 -0.71
CA SER A 887 -33.59 0.93 0.01
C SER A 887 -32.31 0.16 -0.28
N MET A 888 -31.21 0.56 0.37
CA MET A 888 -30.29 -0.41 0.98
C MET A 888 -30.71 -0.55 2.45
N PRO A 889 -31.80 -1.29 2.77
CA PRO A 889 -32.55 -1.04 3.97
C PRO A 889 -31.96 -1.79 5.17
N GLY A 890 -31.13 -1.10 5.96
CA GLY A 890 -30.62 -1.59 7.23
C GLY A 890 -29.15 -2.04 7.20
N PRO A 891 -28.69 -2.76 8.26
CA PRO A 891 -27.32 -2.67 8.80
C PRO A 891 -26.23 -3.40 8.00
N THR A 892 -26.38 -3.51 6.68
CA THR A 892 -25.49 -4.21 5.73
C THR A 892 -24.89 -3.29 4.65
N GLY A 893 -25.00 -1.97 4.88
CA GLY A 893 -24.27 -0.93 4.15
C GLY A 893 -24.07 0.37 4.94
N ASP A 894 -24.30 0.36 6.26
CA ASP A 894 -24.14 1.52 7.12
C ASP A 894 -22.74 1.52 7.74
N VAL A 895 -21.99 2.62 7.57
CA VAL A 895 -20.66 2.76 8.18
C VAL A 895 -20.81 3.60 9.44
N GLY A 896 -20.83 2.93 10.60
CA GLY A 896 -21.11 3.55 11.90
C GLY A 896 -22.59 3.89 12.05
N VAL A 897 -22.94 5.16 11.94
CA VAL A 897 -24.33 5.67 11.90
C VAL A 897 -24.70 6.27 10.54
N PHE A 898 -23.81 6.23 9.55
CA PHE A 898 -24.00 6.88 8.26
C PHE A 898 -24.62 5.92 7.25
N ASN A 899 -25.79 6.30 6.73
CA ASN A 899 -26.57 5.47 5.80
C ASN A 899 -25.82 5.16 4.49
N GLY A 900 -25.88 3.90 4.06
CA GLY A 900 -25.44 3.47 2.74
C GLY A 900 -26.22 4.11 1.60
N ASN A 901 -27.53 4.33 1.79
CA ASN A 901 -28.43 4.99 0.85
C ASN A 901 -28.26 6.52 0.87
N ALA A 902 -27.12 6.98 0.36
CA ALA A 902 -26.75 8.40 0.36
C ALA A 902 -26.19 8.89 -0.99
N SER A 903 -26.23 10.21 -1.17
CA SER A 903 -25.52 10.96 -2.22
C SER A 903 -25.15 12.34 -1.68
N GLY A 904 -24.25 13.08 -2.33
CA GLY A 904 -23.90 14.40 -1.82
C GLY A 904 -22.93 15.19 -2.68
N VAL A 905 -22.55 16.36 -2.19
CA VAL A 905 -21.66 17.31 -2.85
C VAL A 905 -20.61 17.86 -1.90
N VAL A 906 -19.47 18.25 -2.44
CA VAL A 906 -18.38 18.97 -1.77
C VAL A 906 -18.21 20.31 -2.46
N SER A 907 -17.94 21.37 -1.69
CA SER A 907 -17.57 22.65 -2.26
C SER A 907 -16.05 22.75 -2.50
N SER A 908 -15.68 23.50 -3.52
CA SER A 908 -14.36 24.15 -3.58
C SER A 908 -14.14 25.04 -2.35
N TRP A 909 -12.89 25.43 -2.10
CA TRP A 909 -12.55 26.28 -0.96
C TRP A 909 -13.01 27.72 -1.13
N PHE A 910 -13.87 28.18 -0.22
CA PHE A 910 -14.17 29.59 -0.04
C PHE A 910 -12.97 30.30 0.58
N ALA A 911 -12.58 31.43 0.00
CA ALA A 911 -11.54 32.31 0.53
C ALA A 911 -12.06 33.75 0.63
N PRO A 912 -11.68 34.51 1.66
CA PRO A 912 -12.05 35.92 1.81
C PRO A 912 -11.20 36.77 0.86
N THR A 913 -11.41 38.09 0.90
CA THR A 913 -10.56 39.05 0.20
C THR A 913 -9.09 38.95 0.68
N ASN A 914 -8.15 39.42 -0.15
CA ASN A 914 -6.71 39.23 0.06
C ASN A 914 -6.11 40.04 1.21
N ASP A 915 -6.85 40.99 1.76
CA ASP A 915 -6.51 41.79 2.94
C ASP A 915 -6.79 41.08 4.27
N ILE A 916 -7.67 40.08 4.26
CA ILE A 916 -8.00 39.22 5.40
C ILE A 916 -7.06 38.00 5.37
N LEU A 917 -6.35 37.77 6.48
CA LEU A 917 -5.30 36.76 6.61
C LEU A 917 -5.74 35.54 7.44
N LEU A 918 -6.69 35.73 8.35
CA LEU A 918 -7.25 34.70 9.23
C LEU A 918 -8.75 34.93 9.46
N LEU A 919 -9.45 33.86 9.84
CA LEU A 919 -10.88 33.79 10.11
C LEU A 919 -11.15 33.05 11.43
N ASP A 920 -12.05 33.60 12.23
CA ASP A 920 -12.74 32.94 13.34
C ASP A 920 -14.22 32.76 12.96
N PHE A 921 -14.70 31.51 12.89
CA PHE A 921 -16.05 31.19 12.44
C PHE A 921 -17.07 31.36 13.57
N THR A 922 -17.99 32.32 13.43
CA THR A 922 -18.95 32.68 14.49
C THR A 922 -20.26 31.91 14.45
N GLY A 923 -20.59 31.25 13.33
CA GLY A 923 -21.76 30.39 13.19
C GLY A 923 -22.02 29.97 11.74
N TYR A 924 -23.05 29.17 11.53
CA TYR A 924 -23.49 28.71 10.22
C TYR A 924 -25.01 28.70 10.11
N ARG A 925 -25.51 28.72 8.88
CA ARG A 925 -26.90 28.46 8.51
C ARG A 925 -26.97 27.61 7.25
N ILE A 926 -27.89 26.65 7.23
CA ILE A 926 -28.27 25.91 6.03
C ILE A 926 -29.77 26.08 5.83
N GLN A 927 -30.19 26.52 4.65
CA GLN A 927 -31.60 26.63 4.28
C GLN A 927 -32.01 25.50 3.35
N VAL A 928 -33.00 24.73 3.79
CA VAL A 928 -33.58 23.60 3.04
C VAL A 928 -35.02 23.90 2.68
N ARG A 929 -35.42 23.50 1.49
CA ARG A 929 -36.80 23.56 1.00
C ARG A 929 -37.25 22.22 0.46
N TYR A 930 -38.45 21.81 0.84
CA TYR A 930 -39.03 20.55 0.42
C TYR A 930 -40.53 20.72 0.11
N ASP A 931 -41.11 19.75 -0.59
CA ASP A 931 -42.56 19.62 -0.75
C ASP A 931 -42.90 18.13 -0.66
N ASN A 932 -43.92 17.78 0.12
CA ASN A 932 -44.41 16.41 0.32
C ASN A 932 -45.75 16.14 -0.39
N GLY A 933 -46.14 17.02 -1.32
CA GLY A 933 -47.45 17.04 -1.98
C GLY A 933 -48.50 17.91 -1.27
N THR A 934 -48.14 18.59 -0.18
CA THR A 934 -49.02 19.57 0.50
C THR A 934 -48.64 21.04 0.23
N GLY A 935 -47.55 21.28 -0.51
CA GLY A 935 -47.02 22.59 -0.84
C GLY A 935 -45.64 22.84 -0.20
N PRO A 936 -44.85 23.80 -0.73
CA PRO A 936 -43.48 24.01 -0.30
C PRO A 936 -43.35 24.42 1.17
N GLN A 937 -42.38 23.79 1.85
CA GLN A 937 -42.03 23.95 3.26
C GLN A 937 -40.53 24.20 3.38
N THR A 938 -40.10 24.78 4.49
CA THR A 938 -38.70 25.18 4.73
C THR A 938 -38.22 24.62 6.06
N ILE A 939 -37.00 24.10 6.08
CA ILE A 939 -36.23 23.76 7.28
C ILE A 939 -35.02 24.70 7.31
N THR A 940 -34.70 25.22 8.48
CA THR A 940 -33.48 26.01 8.70
C THR A 940 -32.67 25.31 9.77
N TYR A 941 -31.40 25.07 9.48
CA TYR A 941 -30.44 24.53 10.44
C TYR A 941 -29.48 25.66 10.80
N ASP A 942 -29.60 26.22 12.01
CA ASP A 942 -28.67 27.20 12.56
C ASP A 942 -28.42 27.00 14.07
N GLY A 943 -27.20 27.27 14.52
CA GLY A 943 -26.80 27.28 15.94
C GLY A 943 -26.02 26.07 16.47
N ASP A 944 -25.46 26.24 17.68
CA ASP A 944 -24.60 25.26 18.39
C ASP A 944 -25.36 24.46 19.48
N ASP A 945 -26.62 24.78 19.76
CA ASP A 945 -27.40 24.25 20.90
C ASP A 945 -28.65 23.47 20.43
N LEU A 946 -28.89 22.33 21.06
CA LEU A 946 -29.84 21.31 20.60
C LEU A 946 -31.30 21.69 20.93
N SER A 947 -32.10 22.08 19.92
CA SER A 947 -33.49 21.63 19.69
C SER A 947 -34.34 22.62 18.85
N PRO A 948 -35.26 22.15 17.96
CA PRO A 948 -35.54 20.76 17.60
C PRO A 948 -34.93 20.41 16.24
N GLU A 949 -33.77 19.76 16.32
CA GLU A 949 -33.28 18.73 15.41
C GLU A 949 -33.22 19.02 13.89
N PRO A 950 -32.03 19.33 13.33
CA PRO A 950 -31.20 18.24 12.88
C PRO A 950 -30.70 17.45 14.09
N SER A 951 -31.05 16.17 14.25
CA SER A 951 -30.26 15.34 15.14
C SER A 951 -28.85 15.38 14.60
N THR A 952 -27.90 15.90 15.37
CA THR A 952 -26.50 16.03 14.92
C THR A 952 -25.80 14.68 14.78
N THR A 953 -26.50 13.59 15.12
CA THR A 953 -26.24 12.22 14.70
C THR A 953 -26.64 12.01 13.22
N PRO A 954 -25.68 11.67 12.34
CA PRO A 954 -25.97 11.21 10.98
C PRO A 954 -26.84 9.94 10.99
N GLY A 955 -27.59 9.72 9.91
CA GLY A 955 -28.55 8.60 9.78
C GLY A 955 -29.93 8.83 10.41
N THR A 956 -30.11 9.88 11.22
CA THR A 956 -31.42 10.25 11.81
C THR A 956 -32.01 11.56 11.28
N THR A 957 -31.39 12.16 10.27
CA THR A 957 -31.86 13.38 9.57
C THR A 957 -31.81 13.26 8.04
N PRO A 958 -32.67 14.00 7.30
CA PRO A 958 -32.63 14.06 5.83
C PRO A 958 -31.29 14.50 5.22
N ILE A 959 -30.49 15.29 5.96
CA ILE A 959 -29.12 15.63 5.58
C ILE A 959 -28.19 15.58 6.79
N TRP A 960 -26.90 15.45 6.50
CA TRP A 960 -25.83 15.95 7.38
C TRP A 960 -24.89 16.85 6.57
N VAL A 961 -24.21 17.75 7.29
CA VAL A 961 -23.23 18.69 6.71
C VAL A 961 -21.98 18.63 7.56
N ALA A 962 -20.82 18.67 6.90
CA ALA A 962 -19.54 18.88 7.57
C ALA A 962 -18.83 20.08 6.96
N PHE A 963 -17.97 20.71 7.76
CA PHE A 963 -17.12 21.82 7.38
C PHE A 963 -15.65 21.42 7.56
N GLN A 964 -14.79 21.88 6.66
CA GLN A 964 -13.35 21.71 6.77
C GLN A 964 -12.67 23.06 6.59
N VAL A 965 -11.68 23.35 7.43
CA VAL A 965 -10.93 24.61 7.40
C VAL A 965 -9.47 24.35 7.04
N GLY A 966 -8.84 25.35 6.46
CA GLY A 966 -7.41 25.34 6.15
C GLY A 966 -6.87 26.74 5.95
N TRP A 967 -5.56 26.85 5.83
CA TRP A 967 -4.88 28.13 5.61
C TRP A 967 -4.17 28.14 4.25
N GLY A 968 -4.51 29.12 3.41
CA GLY A 968 -3.82 29.36 2.14
C GLY A 968 -3.50 30.84 1.97
N PRO A 969 -2.35 31.21 1.39
CA PRO A 969 -1.93 32.61 1.26
C PRO A 969 -2.93 33.44 0.44
N PRO A 970 -2.90 34.79 0.54
CA PRO A 970 -3.76 35.67 -0.26
C PRO A 970 -3.68 35.36 -1.77
N GLY A 971 -4.83 35.10 -2.39
CA GLY A 971 -4.94 34.71 -3.79
C GLY A 971 -4.76 33.20 -4.08
N ALA A 972 -4.56 32.36 -3.07
CA ALA A 972 -4.61 30.90 -3.24
C ALA A 972 -6.04 30.40 -3.48
N SER A 973 -6.17 29.36 -4.31
CA SER A 973 -7.41 28.60 -4.53
C SER A 973 -7.55 27.38 -3.62
N GLU A 974 -6.43 26.90 -3.08
CA GLU A 974 -6.32 25.75 -2.17
C GLU A 974 -5.52 26.16 -0.93
N PRO A 975 -5.80 25.59 0.26
CA PRO A 975 -4.94 25.74 1.42
C PRO A 975 -3.63 24.98 1.27
N ILE A 976 -2.67 25.29 2.14
CA ILE A 976 -1.45 24.51 2.33
C ILE A 976 -1.83 23.18 3.00
N ALA A 977 -1.37 22.05 2.44
CA ALA A 977 -1.82 20.71 2.82
C ALA A 977 -1.66 20.41 4.32
N GLU A 978 -0.54 20.83 4.92
CA GLU A 978 -0.24 20.64 6.35
C GLU A 978 -1.10 21.51 7.30
N THR A 979 -1.98 22.36 6.75
CA THR A 979 -2.88 23.24 7.51
C THR A 979 -4.35 22.84 7.41
N ILE A 980 -4.66 21.83 6.61
CA ILE A 980 -6.03 21.31 6.47
C ILE A 980 -6.40 20.58 7.76
N GLY A 981 -7.43 21.06 8.45
CA GLY A 981 -7.99 20.40 9.62
C GLY A 981 -8.88 19.21 9.25
N ASP A 982 -9.26 18.39 10.23
CA ASP A 982 -10.24 17.33 10.05
C ASP A 982 -11.64 17.89 9.69
N TRP A 983 -12.51 17.02 9.16
CA TRP A 983 -13.90 17.40 8.88
C TRP A 983 -14.71 17.45 10.17
N VAL A 984 -15.34 18.60 10.42
CA VAL A 984 -16.19 18.82 11.59
C VAL A 984 -17.65 18.76 11.18
N VAL A 985 -18.38 17.77 11.68
CA VAL A 985 -19.86 17.70 11.64
C VAL A 985 -20.40 18.42 12.89
N PRO A 986 -21.12 19.55 12.76
CA PRO A 986 -21.63 20.29 13.92
C PRO A 986 -22.46 19.41 14.85
N GLY A 987 -22.07 19.36 16.13
CA GLY A 987 -22.74 18.60 17.18
C GLY A 987 -22.64 17.06 17.12
N TYR A 988 -21.88 16.49 16.17
CA TYR A 988 -21.51 15.06 16.22
C TYR A 988 -20.23 14.88 17.03
N GLY A 989 -20.07 13.75 17.74
CA GLY A 989 -18.80 13.31 18.35
C GLY A 989 -18.13 14.23 19.39
N THR A 990 -18.72 15.38 19.74
CA THR A 990 -18.02 16.46 20.45
C THR A 990 -18.57 16.73 21.85
N THR A 991 -17.66 17.02 22.79
CA THR A 991 -18.03 17.54 24.13
C THR A 991 -18.33 19.04 24.14
N LEU A 992 -18.08 19.76 23.04
CA LEU A 992 -18.06 21.24 23.00
C LEU A 992 -18.97 21.89 21.93
N GLY A 993 -19.46 21.19 20.91
CA GLY A 993 -20.54 21.69 20.03
C GLY A 993 -20.17 22.05 18.58
N GLY A 994 -19.07 21.56 18.02
CA GLY A 994 -18.75 21.67 16.59
C GLY A 994 -18.05 22.99 16.19
N MET A 995 -18.64 24.15 16.47
CA MET A 995 -17.96 25.43 16.18
C MET A 995 -16.63 25.59 16.94
N PRO A 996 -16.49 25.19 18.22
CA PRO A 996 -15.19 25.22 18.91
C PRO A 996 -14.12 24.35 18.24
N GLU A 997 -14.51 23.22 17.66
CA GLU A 997 -13.62 22.33 16.93
C GLU A 997 -13.15 22.97 15.61
N LEU A 998 -14.02 23.65 14.85
CA LEU A 998 -13.59 24.44 13.68
C LEU A 998 -12.63 25.57 14.04
N ARG A 999 -12.82 26.24 15.19
CA ARG A 999 -11.94 27.29 15.71
C ARG A 999 -10.59 26.78 16.23
N SER A 1000 -10.38 25.48 16.33
CA SER A 1000 -9.11 24.92 16.82
C SER A 1000 -7.95 25.02 15.82
N ASN A 1001 -8.24 25.31 14.55
CA ASN A 1001 -7.26 25.42 13.46
C ASN A 1001 -7.10 26.89 13.00
N LEU A 1002 -5.89 27.25 12.53
CA LEU A 1002 -5.72 28.52 11.80
C LEU A 1002 -6.44 28.40 10.45
N ALA A 1003 -7.54 29.12 10.29
CA ALA A 1003 -8.29 29.14 9.05
C ALA A 1003 -8.10 30.46 8.31
N ARG A 1004 -7.91 30.39 6.99
CA ARG A 1004 -8.27 31.48 6.05
C ARG A 1004 -9.30 31.00 5.03
N MET A 1005 -9.41 29.70 4.84
CA MET A 1005 -10.25 29.07 3.82
C MET A 1005 -11.15 28.04 4.50
N VAL A 1006 -12.35 27.86 3.95
CA VAL A 1006 -13.30 26.84 4.42
C VAL A 1006 -13.96 26.18 3.22
N ARG A 1007 -14.29 24.90 3.33
CA ARG A 1007 -15.19 24.21 2.43
C ARG A 1007 -16.24 23.44 3.22
N PHE A 1008 -17.33 23.09 2.56
CA PHE A 1008 -18.39 22.28 3.14
C PHE A 1008 -18.62 21.03 2.30
N GLN A 1009 -19.27 20.03 2.91
CA GLN A 1009 -19.92 18.95 2.20
C GLN A 1009 -21.36 18.79 2.69
N ILE A 1010 -22.28 18.49 1.77
CA ILE A 1010 -23.68 18.19 2.06
C ILE A 1010 -23.93 16.76 1.61
N VAL A 1011 -24.52 15.95 2.48
CA VAL A 1011 -24.91 14.58 2.16
C VAL A 1011 -26.38 14.37 2.49
N PHE A 1012 -27.10 13.81 1.53
CA PHE A 1012 -28.52 13.49 1.60
C PHE A 1012 -28.70 12.04 2.04
N ASP A 1013 -29.50 11.82 3.08
CA ASP A 1013 -29.97 10.50 3.52
C ASP A 1013 -31.32 10.23 2.84
N HIS A 1014 -31.35 9.33 1.87
CA HIS A 1014 -32.54 9.14 1.04
C HIS A 1014 -33.65 8.38 1.77
N ASP A 1015 -33.36 7.61 2.82
CA ASP A 1015 -34.39 6.96 3.63
C ASP A 1015 -35.14 8.00 4.46
N GLN A 1016 -34.41 8.92 5.08
CA GLN A 1016 -34.98 10.02 5.87
C GLN A 1016 -35.70 11.04 4.96
N ILE A 1017 -35.20 11.31 3.76
CA ILE A 1017 -35.90 12.12 2.75
C ILE A 1017 -37.19 11.42 2.30
N ALA A 1018 -37.14 10.13 1.95
CA ALA A 1018 -38.31 9.36 1.54
C ALA A 1018 -39.40 9.34 2.63
N ALA A 1019 -39.01 9.19 3.89
CA ALA A 1019 -39.92 9.28 5.04
C ALA A 1019 -40.54 10.69 5.21
N LEU A 1020 -39.79 11.75 4.91
CA LEU A 1020 -40.24 13.14 5.03
C LEU A 1020 -41.18 13.58 3.88
N ILE A 1021 -40.82 13.26 2.63
CA ILE A 1021 -41.53 13.77 1.45
C ILE A 1021 -42.56 12.79 0.87
N GLY A 1022 -42.46 11.50 1.22
CA GLY A 1022 -43.37 10.45 0.75
C GLY A 1022 -43.27 10.19 -0.75
N SER A 1023 -44.37 9.67 -1.33
CA SER A 1023 -44.44 9.24 -2.74
C SER A 1023 -45.31 10.13 -3.64
N SER A 1024 -45.51 11.38 -3.24
CA SER A 1024 -46.31 12.36 -3.99
C SER A 1024 -45.61 12.77 -5.30
N PRO A 1025 -46.25 12.68 -6.49
CA PRO A 1025 -45.65 13.15 -7.74
C PRO A 1025 -45.31 14.64 -7.68
N GLY A 1026 -44.04 14.99 -7.91
CA GLY A 1026 -43.54 16.36 -7.83
C GLY A 1026 -43.13 16.81 -6.42
N ALA A 1027 -43.15 15.92 -5.42
CA ALA A 1027 -42.41 16.13 -4.18
C ALA A 1027 -40.90 16.26 -4.45
N PHE A 1028 -40.18 17.00 -3.62
CA PHE A 1028 -38.75 17.26 -3.76
C PHE A 1028 -38.11 17.61 -2.42
N PHE A 1029 -36.78 17.53 -2.35
CA PHE A 1029 -35.96 17.99 -1.23
C PHE A 1029 -34.70 18.69 -1.76
N ARG A 1030 -34.44 19.92 -1.32
CA ARG A 1030 -33.41 20.83 -1.85
C ARG A 1030 -32.71 21.63 -0.76
N VAL A 1031 -31.42 21.90 -0.92
CA VAL A 1031 -30.69 22.95 -0.19
C VAL A 1031 -30.65 24.19 -1.06
N GLU A 1032 -31.17 25.32 -0.58
CA GLU A 1032 -31.21 26.61 -1.29
C GLU A 1032 -30.06 27.54 -0.87
N GLU A 1033 -29.51 27.39 0.34
CA GLU A 1033 -28.38 28.21 0.82
C GLU A 1033 -27.51 27.43 1.81
N VAL A 1034 -26.19 27.58 1.72
CA VAL A 1034 -25.26 27.34 2.83
C VAL A 1034 -24.53 28.65 3.13
N SER A 1035 -24.57 29.10 4.38
CA SER A 1035 -23.84 30.28 4.84
C SER A 1035 -23.04 30.04 6.12
N LEU A 1036 -21.84 30.63 6.18
CA LEU A 1036 -20.95 30.60 7.34
C LEU A 1036 -20.53 32.03 7.69
N ASP A 1037 -20.86 32.46 8.91
CA ASP A 1037 -20.48 33.77 9.43
C ASP A 1037 -19.08 33.71 10.06
N TRP A 1038 -18.28 34.76 9.86
CA TRP A 1038 -16.91 34.84 10.37
C TRP A 1038 -16.48 36.25 10.77
N VAL A 1039 -15.43 36.31 11.58
CA VAL A 1039 -14.67 37.52 11.94
C VAL A 1039 -13.24 37.32 11.47
N GLY A 1040 -12.72 38.22 10.63
CA GLY A 1040 -11.38 38.10 10.04
C GLY A 1040 -10.47 39.29 10.34
N GLU A 1041 -9.15 39.07 10.23
CA GLU A 1041 -8.07 40.02 10.58
C GLU A 1041 -7.08 40.31 9.44
#